data_AF-A0A401KMA1-F1
#
_entry.id   AF-A0A401KMA1-F1
#
_cell.length_a   1.000
_cell.length_b   1.000
_cell.length_c   1.000
_cell.angle_alpha   90.00
_cell.angle_beta   90.00
_cell.angle_gamma   90.00
#
_symmetry.space_group_name_H-M   'P 1'
#
loop_
_entity.id
_entity.type
_entity.pdbx_description
1 polymer ?
#
loop_
_entity_poly.entity_id
_entity_poly.type
_entity_poly.pdbx_seq_one_letter_code
_entity_poly.pdbx_strand_id
1 'polypeptide(L)'
;MSTTSITVTQAVLRSNPNLKVIKNGFGAEITGLDFTHGVTDEAFRFIEDAVKKYGFAVVRKTNLVDETHLELARKFGELDDVTPYNKAGRVHRLKYNELFDVGNIEIDGSIVDLNSPRGEANKGNSLFHTDSSFNPRRAGYSLLLAHELPPPGTGGSTAFADMRGAYRDLDDDFKRFLHDRNFVARHSILHSKKMAAPEHFKDVNPTDHFMSRHLLLQKHERTGIPTIYLAKHIHSLEGVSPEESQGILDRLFEHSSQDKYVIEVEWINVGDMIVWDNTCTMHRAISGEFTTKYRRDMRRATVHDDSSLAWGLNPKSDQRKRSSRACLRCRKRKTRCDLDSFGEPSKPPCAYCHDTKSQCILIKSRRGGNSRQHPSKSSTPRRKKTSLPTNTGDLNGPGVEPASTMSDVTECSSDDEGSVGRQNPRDLLAMELRNPSDALQILALSGQCQSENQAQAQPTNITNSTEQLYTEVQSASASLINGSGGLRGHQTCLTTIFDDYELVKRGLLRPSLVFELLHEYLCHYHPYCPIVPSHLLVSSEMSTIQRSEYFLLTAILTIASRDDPHLSLTHRYCWDHTQRLLVDVLLAHPWTQTPATVQGLLLLAEWLPHIQVHETSSELPKNLFSEDRTAWSLVGLAVRQGYLQRLDQAAFRSFNHSGSKQRTEQDRIVWAYIFIADRQISVRLGQSFWSRGPSLAAKFTADDFPSLQPRPENDNEDYASWLQASMELIQILHNAHAILYSSKDRTLAMVYEGDYARYLDDFRTSATTWRSAWGNLAVSPKIKTTLLIMYEYICLYTNAFSFQAVLTRASRPHRSSTKRQQRERPFADILSKGIMAFPDGRYIFDAISAAMSLLKLMNNLDPQHVLCYLPSRYYLYGVYAAVLLHKADRAGALQSEEQHKKVTTSARKFVAVLDKAASTESHICHTYSRMLKQLWGRRQRKKDKHSRGQSNTEMSFGDHDNLSTPPQSFLLAQEPDNQTYTDGALGDAGSLRQISPLPIENNSSMFPSIEGYFLGSFMPGIADFSTPNFDEYLAQEYPSMNGAGGLQSWDLVDPNVDSHNLDL
;
A
#
# COMPACT_ATOMS: atom_id res chain seq x y z
N MET A 1 -32.45 43.24 -4.51
CA MET A 1 -31.80 41.93 -4.22
C MET A 1 -30.93 41.60 -5.42
N SER A 2 -29.65 41.31 -5.22
CA SER A 2 -28.71 41.11 -6.34
C SER A 2 -28.56 39.64 -6.66
N THR A 3 -28.74 39.28 -7.93
CA THR A 3 -28.42 37.95 -8.46
C THR A 3 -26.91 37.82 -8.67
N THR A 4 -26.25 36.98 -7.89
CA THR A 4 -24.80 36.74 -8.01
C THR A 4 -24.51 35.82 -9.19
N SER A 5 -24.27 36.38 -10.37
CA SER A 5 -23.82 35.61 -11.55
C SER A 5 -22.49 34.92 -11.27
N ILE A 6 -22.41 33.61 -11.54
CA ILE A 6 -21.15 32.85 -11.47
C ILE A 6 -20.36 33.16 -12.74
N THR A 7 -19.42 34.09 -12.65
CA THR A 7 -18.50 34.43 -13.75
C THR A 7 -17.47 33.33 -13.94
N VAL A 8 -17.82 32.30 -14.71
CA VAL A 8 -16.84 31.36 -15.26
C VAL A 8 -15.96 32.13 -16.26
N THR A 9 -14.65 32.11 -16.04
CA THR A 9 -13.67 32.70 -16.97
C THR A 9 -13.72 31.98 -18.30
N GLN A 10 -14.30 32.63 -19.32
CA GLN A 10 -14.30 32.12 -20.69
C GLN A 10 -12.89 32.19 -21.29
N ALA A 11 -12.14 31.09 -21.16
CA ALA A 11 -11.19 30.74 -22.21
C ALA A 11 -12.01 30.47 -23.48
N VAL A 12 -11.80 31.27 -24.52
CA VAL A 12 -12.58 31.19 -25.76
C VAL A 12 -12.17 29.94 -26.53
N LEU A 13 -13.02 28.91 -26.51
CA LEU A 13 -12.99 27.84 -27.50
C LEU A 13 -13.02 28.48 -28.90
N ARG A 14 -12.06 28.11 -29.77
CA ARG A 14 -11.95 28.68 -31.13
C ARG A 14 -13.13 28.33 -32.03
N SER A 15 -13.92 27.33 -31.66
CA SER A 15 -15.21 26.98 -32.25
C SER A 15 -16.29 26.96 -31.15
N ASN A 16 -17.55 27.19 -31.52
CA ASN A 16 -18.69 26.95 -30.63
C ASN A 16 -19.20 25.51 -30.87
N PRO A 17 -18.85 24.51 -30.03
CA PRO A 17 -19.36 23.16 -30.20
C PRO A 17 -20.86 23.11 -29.92
N ASN A 18 -21.61 22.49 -30.82
CA ASN A 18 -23.04 22.23 -30.63
C ASN A 18 -23.23 20.83 -30.04
N LEU A 19 -23.96 20.75 -28.92
CA LEU A 19 -24.36 19.51 -28.27
C LEU A 19 -25.87 19.33 -28.38
N LYS A 20 -26.28 18.21 -28.98
CA LYS A 20 -27.68 17.79 -29.12
C LYS A 20 -27.90 16.52 -28.30
N VAL A 21 -28.73 16.60 -27.26
CA VAL A 21 -29.14 15.40 -26.50
C VAL A 21 -29.97 14.49 -27.40
N ILE A 22 -29.82 13.16 -27.27
CA ILE A 22 -30.53 12.18 -28.10
C ILE A 22 -31.89 11.84 -27.46
N LYS A 23 -32.13 10.63 -26.94
CA LYS A 23 -33.46 10.15 -26.54
C LYS A 23 -33.54 10.06 -25.01
N ASN A 24 -34.61 10.58 -24.42
CA ASN A 24 -34.91 10.45 -22.98
C ASN A 24 -33.81 10.93 -22.00
N GLY A 25 -32.89 11.81 -22.45
CA GLY A 25 -31.73 12.23 -21.64
C GLY A 25 -30.58 11.23 -21.62
N PHE A 26 -30.60 10.23 -22.51
CA PHE A 26 -29.51 9.29 -22.77
C PHE A 26 -28.93 9.53 -24.17
N GLY A 27 -27.61 9.47 -24.27
CA GLY A 27 -26.84 9.85 -25.45
C GLY A 27 -26.79 11.36 -25.72
N ALA A 28 -25.66 11.82 -26.23
CA ALA A 28 -25.50 13.13 -26.85
C ALA A 28 -24.76 13.03 -28.18
N GLU A 29 -25.10 13.90 -29.13
CA GLU A 29 -24.35 14.12 -30.36
C GLU A 29 -23.64 15.48 -30.27
N ILE A 30 -22.36 15.51 -30.63
CA ILE A 30 -21.47 16.67 -30.54
C ILE A 30 -20.91 16.97 -31.94
N THR A 31 -21.00 18.23 -32.34
CA THR A 31 -20.47 18.74 -33.61
C THR A 31 -19.69 20.04 -33.38
N GLY A 32 -18.76 20.36 -34.26
CA GLY A 32 -17.99 21.62 -34.18
C GLY A 32 -16.85 21.63 -33.15
N LEU A 33 -16.39 20.48 -32.65
CA LEU A 33 -15.07 20.38 -32.02
C LEU A 33 -13.98 20.26 -33.09
N ASP A 34 -12.90 21.02 -32.94
CA ASP A 34 -11.73 21.00 -33.81
C ASP A 34 -10.52 20.38 -33.09
N PHE A 35 -9.85 19.44 -33.76
CA PHE A 35 -8.66 18.74 -33.27
C PHE A 35 -7.44 18.92 -34.18
N THR A 36 -7.49 19.81 -35.18
CA THR A 36 -6.41 20.08 -36.14
C THR A 36 -5.09 20.51 -35.48
N HIS A 37 -5.17 21.08 -34.28
CA HIS A 37 -4.04 21.57 -33.48
C HIS A 37 -3.70 20.67 -32.28
N GLY A 38 -4.18 19.42 -32.26
CA GLY A 38 -4.04 18.48 -31.14
C GLY A 38 -5.26 18.50 -30.20
N VAL A 39 -5.17 17.77 -29.08
CA VAL A 39 -6.30 17.60 -28.16
C VAL A 39 -6.22 18.60 -27.00
N THR A 40 -7.04 19.65 -27.04
CA THR A 40 -7.12 20.63 -25.94
C THR A 40 -7.88 20.09 -24.72
N ASP A 41 -7.63 20.66 -23.54
CA ASP A 41 -8.28 20.23 -22.30
C ASP A 41 -9.75 20.67 -22.26
N GLU A 42 -10.11 21.77 -22.92
CA GLU A 42 -11.50 22.23 -23.04
C GLU A 42 -12.31 21.28 -23.92
N ALA A 43 -11.76 20.84 -25.05
CA ALA A 43 -12.39 19.86 -25.94
C ALA A 43 -12.56 18.49 -25.26
N PHE A 44 -11.55 18.05 -24.51
CA PHE A 44 -11.64 16.85 -23.67
C PHE A 44 -12.76 16.97 -22.62
N ARG A 45 -12.76 18.03 -21.80
CA ARG A 45 -13.75 18.21 -20.73
C ARG A 45 -15.17 18.35 -21.25
N PHE A 46 -15.37 18.97 -22.42
CA PHE A 46 -16.68 19.06 -23.06
C PHE A 46 -17.23 17.68 -23.44
N ILE A 47 -16.37 16.76 -23.90
CA ILE A 47 -16.77 15.36 -24.15
C ILE A 47 -16.97 14.62 -22.82
N GLU A 48 -16.09 14.79 -21.83
CA GLU A 48 -16.23 14.11 -20.53
C GLU A 48 -17.54 14.47 -19.83
N ASP A 49 -17.85 15.76 -19.66
CA ASP A 49 -19.09 16.19 -18.99
C ASP A 49 -20.35 15.73 -19.76
N ALA A 50 -20.26 15.61 -21.10
CA ALA A 50 -21.33 15.03 -21.91
C ALA A 50 -21.50 13.53 -21.67
N VAL A 51 -20.42 12.74 -21.69
CA VAL A 51 -20.44 11.28 -21.46
C VAL A 51 -20.90 10.98 -20.03
N LYS A 52 -20.33 11.65 -19.04
CA LYS A 52 -20.66 11.55 -17.61
C LYS A 52 -22.15 11.78 -17.32
N LYS A 53 -22.75 12.78 -18.00
CA LYS A 53 -24.17 13.11 -17.85
C LYS A 53 -25.07 12.16 -18.65
N TYR A 54 -24.81 11.99 -19.95
CA TYR A 54 -25.70 11.32 -20.88
C TYR A 54 -25.34 9.84 -21.14
N GLY A 55 -24.34 9.28 -20.47
CA GLY A 55 -23.87 7.88 -20.56
C GLY A 55 -22.97 7.59 -21.77
N PHE A 56 -23.25 8.22 -22.91
CA PHE A 56 -22.37 8.22 -24.08
C PHE A 56 -22.46 9.53 -24.88
N ALA A 57 -21.43 9.83 -25.66
CA ALA A 57 -21.38 10.96 -26.58
C ALA A 57 -20.83 10.51 -27.95
N VAL A 58 -21.47 11.01 -29.02
CA VAL A 58 -21.10 10.79 -30.42
C VAL A 58 -20.46 12.07 -30.95
N VAL A 59 -19.15 12.08 -31.15
CA VAL A 59 -18.42 13.24 -31.69
C VAL A 59 -18.24 13.04 -33.19
N ARG A 60 -18.93 13.87 -33.99
CA ARG A 60 -18.91 13.72 -35.46
C ARG A 60 -17.67 14.37 -36.07
N LYS A 61 -17.11 13.75 -37.12
CA LYS A 61 -16.00 14.27 -37.95
C LYS A 61 -14.80 14.80 -37.14
N THR A 62 -14.33 14.03 -36.15
CA THR A 62 -13.17 14.40 -35.31
C THR A 62 -11.86 14.55 -36.07
N ASN A 63 -11.71 13.84 -37.20
CA ASN A 63 -10.48 13.75 -38.00
C ASN A 63 -9.23 13.31 -37.20
N LEU A 64 -9.42 12.64 -36.06
CA LEU A 64 -8.34 12.11 -35.24
C LEU A 64 -7.60 10.96 -35.98
N VAL A 65 -6.32 10.82 -35.65
CA VAL A 65 -5.46 9.69 -36.06
C VAL A 65 -5.11 8.85 -34.83
N ASP A 66 -4.54 7.66 -34.99
CA ASP A 66 -4.18 6.74 -33.89
C ASP A 66 -3.45 7.46 -32.73
N GLU A 67 -2.51 8.37 -33.06
CA GLU A 67 -1.75 9.15 -32.09
C GLU A 67 -2.64 10.09 -31.26
N THR A 68 -3.52 10.87 -31.89
CA THR A 68 -4.37 11.88 -31.22
C THR A 68 -5.62 11.27 -30.60
N HIS A 69 -6.10 10.13 -31.13
CA HIS A 69 -7.10 9.28 -30.47
C HIS A 69 -6.59 8.75 -29.14
N LEU A 70 -5.34 8.27 -29.10
CA LEU A 70 -4.68 7.87 -27.86
C LEU A 70 -4.30 9.05 -26.96
N GLU A 71 -4.02 10.24 -27.51
CA GLU A 71 -3.85 11.47 -26.72
C GLU A 71 -5.13 11.82 -25.95
N LEU A 72 -6.28 11.86 -26.63
CA LEU A 72 -7.58 12.08 -25.99
C LEU A 72 -7.91 10.99 -24.97
N ALA A 73 -7.71 9.71 -25.33
CA ALA A 73 -7.98 8.60 -24.42
C ALA A 73 -7.14 8.67 -23.12
N ARG A 74 -5.88 9.12 -23.19
CA ARG A 74 -5.03 9.31 -22.01
C ARG A 74 -5.46 10.46 -21.10
N LYS A 75 -6.26 11.42 -21.58
CA LYS A 75 -6.88 12.46 -20.72
C LYS A 75 -8.03 11.90 -19.87
N PHE A 76 -8.75 10.89 -20.37
CA PHE A 76 -9.77 10.14 -19.60
C PHE A 76 -9.16 9.20 -18.54
N GLY A 77 -7.88 8.83 -18.64
CA GLY A 77 -7.19 8.02 -17.63
C GLY A 77 -6.17 7.03 -18.18
N GLU A 78 -5.90 5.99 -17.38
CA GLU A 78 -4.97 4.91 -17.69
C GLU A 78 -5.56 3.94 -18.72
N LEU A 79 -4.79 3.54 -19.74
CA LEU A 79 -5.28 2.69 -20.83
C LEU A 79 -5.04 1.19 -20.59
N ASP A 80 -6.03 0.36 -20.94
CA ASP A 80 -5.91 -1.10 -21.11
C ASP A 80 -5.12 -1.41 -22.40
N ASP A 81 -4.46 -2.57 -22.49
CA ASP A 81 -3.63 -2.93 -23.65
C ASP A 81 -3.93 -4.32 -24.24
N VAL A 82 -3.58 -4.51 -25.51
CA VAL A 82 -3.74 -5.80 -26.20
C VAL A 82 -2.64 -6.82 -25.87
N THR A 83 -1.63 -6.45 -25.08
CA THR A 83 -0.45 -7.28 -24.84
C THR A 83 -0.79 -8.67 -24.24
N PRO A 84 -1.81 -8.85 -23.36
CA PRO A 84 -2.30 -10.18 -22.96
C PRO A 84 -2.78 -11.05 -24.13
N TYR A 85 -3.48 -10.46 -25.11
CA TYR A 85 -4.00 -11.15 -26.30
C TYR A 85 -2.86 -11.49 -27.28
N ASN A 86 -1.89 -10.57 -27.44
CA ASN A 86 -0.68 -10.79 -28.23
C ASN A 86 0.17 -11.92 -27.62
N LYS A 87 0.30 -11.93 -26.29
CA LYS A 87 0.93 -13.02 -25.51
C LYS A 87 0.19 -14.36 -25.63
N ALA A 88 -1.10 -14.36 -25.98
CA ALA A 88 -1.93 -15.54 -26.22
C ALA A 88 -1.95 -16.00 -27.69
N GLY A 89 -1.16 -15.38 -28.58
CA GLY A 89 -1.01 -15.80 -29.98
C GLY A 89 -1.87 -15.05 -30.99
N ARG A 90 -2.69 -14.08 -30.57
CA ARG A 90 -3.35 -13.17 -31.52
C ARG A 90 -2.29 -12.26 -32.15
N VAL A 91 -2.12 -12.32 -33.46
CA VAL A 91 -1.32 -11.30 -34.17
C VAL A 91 -2.15 -10.02 -34.26
N HIS A 92 -1.54 -8.89 -33.95
CA HIS A 92 -2.21 -7.60 -33.85
C HIS A 92 -1.76 -6.69 -35.01
N ARG A 93 -2.72 -5.99 -35.60
CA ARG A 93 -2.60 -5.27 -36.88
C ARG A 93 -2.17 -3.80 -36.73
N LEU A 94 -2.41 -3.21 -35.56
CA LEU A 94 -2.28 -1.76 -35.35
C LEU A 94 -0.91 -1.38 -34.80
N LYS A 95 -0.54 -0.11 -34.94
CA LYS A 95 0.77 0.42 -34.52
C LYS A 95 0.97 0.45 -33.00
N TYR A 96 -0.12 0.57 -32.24
CA TYR A 96 -0.13 0.80 -30.78
C TYR A 96 -0.84 -0.33 -30.04
N ASN A 97 -0.26 -0.81 -28.93
CA ASN A 97 -0.86 -1.90 -28.15
C ASN A 97 -2.10 -1.42 -27.37
N GLU A 98 -2.22 -0.12 -27.13
CA GLU A 98 -3.36 0.51 -26.48
C GLU A 98 -4.60 0.64 -27.40
N LEU A 99 -4.46 0.33 -28.70
CA LEU A 99 -5.57 0.26 -29.66
C LEU A 99 -6.02 -1.17 -29.91
N PHE A 100 -7.28 -1.44 -29.60
CA PHE A 100 -7.96 -2.69 -29.86
C PHE A 100 -8.54 -2.68 -31.28
N ASP A 101 -8.08 -3.62 -32.12
CA ASP A 101 -8.66 -3.87 -33.44
C ASP A 101 -10.02 -4.58 -33.30
N VAL A 102 -11.09 -3.80 -33.45
CA VAL A 102 -12.50 -4.23 -33.41
C VAL A 102 -13.18 -4.11 -34.78
N GLY A 103 -12.39 -3.97 -35.85
CA GLY A 103 -12.85 -4.07 -37.23
C GLY A 103 -12.96 -5.52 -37.74
N ASN A 104 -13.58 -5.68 -38.92
CA ASN A 104 -13.70 -6.96 -39.64
C ASN A 104 -12.57 -7.19 -40.65
N ILE A 105 -11.37 -6.65 -40.41
CA ILE A 105 -10.25 -6.65 -41.35
C ILE A 105 -9.07 -7.49 -40.81
N GLU A 106 -8.57 -8.42 -41.62
CA GLU A 106 -7.38 -9.22 -41.32
C GLU A 106 -6.07 -8.51 -41.72
N ILE A 107 -4.93 -9.13 -41.39
CA ILE A 107 -3.59 -8.52 -41.53
C ILE A 107 -3.18 -8.32 -43.00
N ASP A 108 -3.72 -9.12 -43.91
CA ASP A 108 -3.58 -8.97 -45.37
C ASP A 108 -4.57 -7.95 -45.98
N GLY A 109 -5.46 -7.37 -45.16
CA GLY A 109 -6.51 -6.46 -45.62
C GLY A 109 -7.79 -7.13 -46.13
N SER A 110 -7.89 -8.46 -46.04
CA SER A 110 -9.12 -9.21 -46.36
C SER A 110 -10.21 -9.05 -45.27
N ILE A 111 -11.44 -9.45 -45.57
CA ILE A 111 -12.54 -9.47 -44.59
C ILE A 111 -12.45 -10.76 -43.77
N VAL A 112 -12.62 -10.65 -42.46
CA VAL A 112 -12.61 -11.77 -41.49
C VAL A 112 -13.68 -12.81 -41.86
N ASP A 113 -13.28 -14.05 -42.14
CA ASP A 113 -14.20 -15.18 -42.27
C ASP A 113 -14.95 -15.41 -40.94
N LEU A 114 -16.28 -15.50 -41.02
CA LEU A 114 -17.17 -15.75 -39.89
C LEU A 114 -16.90 -17.07 -39.17
N ASN A 115 -16.38 -18.08 -39.88
CA ASN A 115 -16.09 -19.41 -39.35
C ASN A 115 -14.66 -19.51 -38.77
N SER A 116 -13.82 -18.49 -39.00
CA SER A 116 -12.48 -18.42 -38.42
C SER A 116 -12.55 -18.25 -36.90
N PRO A 117 -11.49 -18.63 -36.15
CA PRO A 117 -11.42 -18.37 -34.71
C PRO A 117 -11.52 -16.87 -34.33
N ARG A 118 -11.26 -15.94 -35.28
CA ARG A 118 -11.50 -14.50 -35.09
C ARG A 118 -12.97 -14.15 -35.32
N GLY A 119 -13.60 -14.69 -36.36
CA GLY A 119 -15.04 -14.53 -36.63
C GLY A 119 -15.90 -15.05 -35.48
N GLU A 120 -15.69 -16.31 -35.08
CA GLU A 120 -16.39 -16.94 -33.95
C GLU A 120 -16.18 -16.19 -32.62
N ALA A 121 -14.98 -15.66 -32.38
CA ALA A 121 -14.71 -14.83 -31.21
C ALA A 121 -15.40 -13.45 -31.27
N ASN A 122 -15.53 -12.86 -32.46
CA ASN A 122 -16.15 -11.55 -32.68
C ASN A 122 -17.68 -11.57 -32.53
N LYS A 123 -18.35 -12.73 -32.73
CA LYS A 123 -19.80 -12.89 -32.52
C LYS A 123 -20.25 -12.45 -31.12
N GLY A 124 -19.37 -12.56 -30.12
CA GLY A 124 -19.62 -12.08 -28.75
C GLY A 124 -19.96 -10.59 -28.65
N ASN A 125 -19.46 -9.75 -29.56
CA ASN A 125 -19.69 -8.30 -29.55
C ASN A 125 -21.14 -7.93 -29.95
N SER A 126 -21.91 -8.86 -30.53
CA SER A 126 -23.34 -8.66 -30.87
C SER A 126 -24.29 -8.93 -29.70
N LEU A 127 -23.78 -9.49 -28.58
CA LEU A 127 -24.51 -9.60 -27.33
C LEU A 127 -24.42 -8.28 -26.55
N PHE A 128 -25.45 -7.94 -25.75
CA PHE A 128 -25.36 -6.79 -24.85
C PHE A 128 -24.34 -7.06 -23.74
N HIS A 129 -23.31 -6.22 -23.67
CA HIS A 129 -22.17 -6.39 -22.78
C HIS A 129 -21.57 -5.04 -22.33
N THR A 130 -20.64 -5.13 -21.38
CA THR A 130 -19.92 -4.01 -20.78
C THR A 130 -18.43 -4.36 -20.79
N ASP A 131 -17.60 -3.44 -21.29
CA ASP A 131 -16.21 -3.73 -21.62
C ASP A 131 -15.38 -4.17 -20.42
N SER A 132 -14.52 -5.16 -20.67
CA SER A 132 -13.57 -5.70 -19.70
C SER A 132 -14.19 -6.08 -18.34
N SER A 133 -15.51 -6.28 -18.24
CA SER A 133 -16.18 -6.68 -16.98
C SER A 133 -15.77 -8.08 -16.49
N PHE A 134 -15.13 -8.88 -17.36
CA PHE A 134 -14.45 -10.16 -17.07
C PHE A 134 -12.96 -10.02 -16.67
N ASN A 135 -12.42 -8.79 -16.58
CA ASN A 135 -11.09 -8.50 -16.04
C ASN A 135 -11.20 -8.20 -14.52
N PRO A 136 -10.14 -8.44 -13.72
CA PRO A 136 -10.13 -8.08 -12.29
C PRO A 136 -10.36 -6.59 -12.03
N ARG A 137 -9.83 -5.73 -12.90
CA ARG A 137 -10.15 -4.29 -13.02
C ARG A 137 -10.91 -4.10 -14.32
N ARG A 138 -12.09 -3.49 -14.26
CA ARG A 138 -12.95 -3.26 -15.43
C ARG A 138 -12.53 -2.03 -16.25
N ALA A 139 -13.16 -1.84 -17.40
CA ALA A 139 -13.10 -0.56 -18.12
C ALA A 139 -13.99 0.50 -17.44
N GLY A 140 -13.53 1.74 -17.43
CA GLY A 140 -14.31 2.93 -17.07
C GLY A 140 -14.93 3.51 -18.33
N TYR A 141 -14.10 4.04 -19.23
CA TYR A 141 -14.53 4.57 -20.53
C TYR A 141 -14.01 3.73 -21.70
N SER A 142 -14.72 3.80 -22.84
CA SER A 142 -14.28 3.26 -24.13
C SER A 142 -14.43 4.35 -25.20
N LEU A 143 -13.39 4.57 -26.01
CA LEU A 143 -13.37 5.53 -27.12
C LEU A 143 -13.17 4.77 -28.43
N LEU A 144 -14.21 4.71 -29.26
CA LEU A 144 -14.23 3.99 -30.54
C LEU A 144 -14.23 4.95 -31.72
N LEU A 145 -13.22 4.88 -32.57
CA LEU A 145 -13.01 5.75 -33.74
C LEU A 145 -13.21 4.96 -35.05
N ALA A 146 -13.91 5.57 -36.02
CA ALA A 146 -14.14 5.01 -37.35
C ALA A 146 -13.06 5.44 -38.36
N HIS A 147 -12.32 4.48 -38.90
CA HIS A 147 -11.30 4.72 -39.95
C HIS A 147 -11.77 4.28 -41.34
N GLU A 148 -12.63 3.26 -41.42
CA GLU A 148 -13.25 2.80 -42.66
C GLU A 148 -14.65 2.28 -42.32
N LEU A 149 -15.68 2.75 -43.04
CA LEU A 149 -17.08 2.39 -42.81
C LEU A 149 -17.68 1.69 -44.04
N PRO A 150 -18.60 0.74 -43.83
CA PRO A 150 -19.36 0.14 -44.93
C PRO A 150 -20.42 1.12 -45.47
N PRO A 151 -21.05 0.83 -46.62
CA PRO A 151 -22.10 1.70 -47.17
C PRO A 151 -23.29 1.87 -46.20
N PRO A 152 -23.92 3.06 -46.14
CA PRO A 152 -25.10 3.30 -45.30
C PRO A 152 -26.21 2.27 -45.52
N GLY A 153 -26.95 1.95 -44.45
CA GLY A 153 -28.02 0.95 -44.49
C GLY A 153 -27.56 -0.53 -44.55
N THR A 154 -26.26 -0.83 -44.66
CA THR A 154 -25.74 -2.23 -44.66
C THR A 154 -25.53 -2.81 -43.25
N GLY A 155 -25.96 -2.10 -42.21
CA GLY A 155 -25.75 -2.41 -40.79
C GLY A 155 -24.42 -1.89 -40.23
N GLY A 156 -24.04 -2.35 -39.04
CA GLY A 156 -22.79 -1.94 -38.39
C GLY A 156 -22.93 -0.78 -37.40
N SER A 157 -24.16 -0.39 -37.05
CA SER A 157 -24.50 0.50 -35.95
C SER A 157 -23.97 0.00 -34.60
N THR A 158 -23.94 0.87 -33.60
CA THR A 158 -23.71 0.49 -32.19
C THR A 158 -24.92 0.84 -31.36
N ALA A 159 -25.50 -0.13 -30.66
CA ALA A 159 -26.63 0.08 -29.77
C ALA A 159 -26.19 0.11 -28.31
N PHE A 160 -26.69 1.07 -27.55
CA PHE A 160 -26.40 1.32 -26.14
C PHE A 160 -27.69 1.21 -25.30
N ALA A 161 -27.57 0.82 -24.03
CA ALA A 161 -28.69 0.77 -23.08
C ALA A 161 -28.35 1.54 -21.78
N ASP A 162 -29.27 2.39 -21.31
CA ASP A 162 -29.10 3.18 -20.09
C ASP A 162 -29.39 2.35 -18.83
N MET A 163 -28.35 1.89 -18.14
CA MET A 163 -28.51 1.03 -16.97
C MET A 163 -28.98 1.79 -15.72
N ARG A 164 -28.93 3.13 -15.74
CA ARG A 164 -29.47 4.03 -14.71
C ARG A 164 -30.98 4.20 -14.88
N GLY A 165 -31.43 4.44 -16.11
CA GLY A 165 -32.84 4.45 -16.48
C GLY A 165 -33.50 3.09 -16.23
N ALA A 166 -32.83 2.00 -16.63
CA ALA A 166 -33.28 0.65 -16.32
C ALA A 166 -33.42 0.41 -14.80
N TYR A 167 -32.44 0.83 -13.98
CA TYR A 167 -32.53 0.72 -12.52
C TYR A 167 -33.74 1.48 -11.94
N ARG A 168 -33.89 2.76 -12.29
CA ARG A 168 -34.94 3.64 -11.77
C ARG A 168 -36.33 3.05 -12.00
N ASP A 169 -36.53 2.52 -13.21
CA ASP A 169 -37.79 1.97 -13.71
C ASP A 169 -38.05 0.51 -13.29
N LEU A 170 -37.18 -0.14 -12.49
CA LEU A 170 -37.50 -1.44 -11.86
C LEU A 170 -38.70 -1.31 -10.91
N ASP A 171 -39.48 -2.38 -10.76
CA ASP A 171 -40.51 -2.48 -9.71
C ASP A 171 -39.89 -2.48 -8.31
N ASP A 172 -40.52 -1.78 -7.36
CA ASP A 172 -39.90 -1.50 -6.06
C ASP A 172 -39.74 -2.75 -5.17
N ASP A 173 -40.53 -3.80 -5.37
CA ASP A 173 -40.34 -5.09 -4.69
C ASP A 173 -39.07 -5.80 -5.17
N PHE A 174 -38.85 -5.90 -6.48
CA PHE A 174 -37.61 -6.48 -7.01
C PHE A 174 -36.40 -5.57 -6.77
N LYS A 175 -36.59 -4.25 -6.78
CA LYS A 175 -35.55 -3.26 -6.42
C LYS A 175 -35.08 -3.42 -4.98
N ARG A 176 -36.01 -3.60 -4.03
CA ARG A 176 -35.71 -3.99 -2.63
C ARG A 176 -35.01 -5.34 -2.55
N PHE A 177 -35.59 -6.39 -3.15
CA PHE A 177 -34.99 -7.73 -3.18
C PHE A 177 -33.53 -7.74 -3.69
N LEU A 178 -33.24 -7.05 -4.79
CA LEU A 178 -31.88 -6.95 -5.35
C LEU A 178 -30.92 -6.18 -4.44
N HIS A 179 -31.41 -5.16 -3.73
CA HIS A 179 -30.65 -4.37 -2.78
C HIS A 179 -30.34 -5.16 -1.50
N ASP A 180 -31.36 -5.77 -0.89
CA ASP A 180 -31.27 -6.51 0.36
C ASP A 180 -30.45 -7.80 0.22
N ARG A 181 -30.48 -8.43 -0.96
CA ARG A 181 -29.63 -9.60 -1.29
C ARG A 181 -28.21 -9.22 -1.74
N ASN A 182 -27.98 -7.96 -2.15
CA ASN A 182 -26.70 -7.38 -2.57
C ASN A 182 -25.85 -8.32 -3.47
N PHE A 183 -26.45 -8.82 -4.54
CA PHE A 183 -25.87 -9.93 -5.33
C PHE A 183 -24.49 -9.63 -5.92
N VAL A 184 -23.58 -10.59 -5.78
CA VAL A 184 -22.28 -10.62 -6.49
C VAL A 184 -22.43 -11.39 -7.79
N ALA A 185 -22.15 -10.74 -8.92
CA ALA A 185 -22.12 -11.35 -10.24
C ALA A 185 -20.70 -11.84 -10.61
N ARG A 186 -20.61 -13.04 -11.20
CA ARG A 186 -19.36 -13.65 -11.71
C ARG A 186 -19.26 -13.53 -13.22
N HIS A 187 -18.31 -12.76 -13.73
CA HIS A 187 -18.16 -12.45 -15.16
C HIS A 187 -17.06 -13.31 -15.81
N SER A 188 -17.33 -13.88 -17.00
CA SER A 188 -16.41 -14.68 -17.80
C SER A 188 -16.55 -14.42 -19.30
N ILE A 189 -15.44 -14.07 -19.96
CA ILE A 189 -15.38 -13.96 -21.42
C ILE A 189 -15.65 -15.29 -22.13
N LEU A 190 -15.37 -16.43 -21.48
CA LEU A 190 -15.61 -17.76 -22.06
C LEU A 190 -17.09 -18.13 -22.02
N HIS A 191 -17.84 -17.66 -21.01
CA HIS A 191 -19.29 -17.83 -20.96
C HIS A 191 -19.98 -17.07 -22.11
N SER A 192 -19.68 -15.77 -22.30
CA SER A 192 -20.22 -14.98 -23.41
C SER A 192 -19.83 -15.55 -24.79
N LYS A 193 -18.61 -16.05 -24.94
CA LYS A 193 -18.17 -16.69 -26.19
C LYS A 193 -18.91 -18.00 -26.45
N LYS A 194 -19.15 -18.82 -25.43
CA LYS A 194 -19.94 -20.04 -25.55
C LYS A 194 -21.42 -19.78 -25.84
N MET A 195 -22.00 -18.68 -25.37
CA MET A 195 -23.34 -18.25 -25.79
C MET A 195 -23.37 -17.77 -27.24
N ALA A 196 -22.36 -17.03 -27.70
CA ALA A 196 -22.30 -16.49 -29.07
C ALA A 196 -21.90 -17.52 -30.14
N ALA A 197 -21.16 -18.56 -29.76
CA ALA A 197 -20.70 -19.62 -30.66
C ALA A 197 -20.67 -21.00 -29.94
N PRO A 198 -21.84 -21.60 -29.65
CA PRO A 198 -21.94 -22.82 -28.83
C PRO A 198 -21.10 -24.00 -29.36
N GLU A 199 -21.16 -24.27 -30.67
CA GLU A 199 -20.44 -25.39 -31.28
C GLU A 199 -18.91 -25.25 -31.24
N HIS A 200 -18.40 -24.02 -31.41
CA HIS A 200 -16.96 -23.75 -31.40
C HIS A 200 -16.37 -23.83 -29.98
N PHE A 201 -17.16 -23.53 -28.95
CA PHE A 201 -16.74 -23.53 -27.54
C PHE A 201 -17.41 -24.63 -26.71
N LYS A 202 -17.97 -25.68 -27.35
CA LYS A 202 -18.72 -26.76 -26.66
C LYS A 202 -17.89 -27.48 -25.60
N ASP A 203 -16.62 -27.76 -25.92
CA ASP A 203 -15.67 -28.46 -25.06
C ASP A 203 -15.01 -27.54 -24.00
N VAL A 204 -15.28 -26.22 -24.05
CA VAL A 204 -14.79 -25.25 -23.06
C VAL A 204 -15.79 -25.16 -21.91
N ASN A 205 -15.34 -25.43 -20.69
CA ASN A 205 -16.10 -25.18 -19.47
C ASN A 205 -15.68 -23.82 -18.86
N PRO A 206 -16.56 -22.80 -18.80
CA PRO A 206 -16.20 -21.49 -18.23
C PRO A 206 -15.75 -21.54 -16.76
N THR A 207 -16.19 -22.54 -15.97
CA THR A 207 -15.82 -22.64 -14.53
C THR A 207 -14.38 -23.05 -14.28
N ASP A 208 -13.70 -23.63 -15.28
CA ASP A 208 -12.30 -24.07 -15.19
C ASP A 208 -11.32 -22.88 -15.25
N HIS A 209 -11.85 -21.67 -15.45
CA HIS A 209 -11.12 -20.43 -15.67
C HIS A 209 -11.52 -19.35 -14.65
N PHE A 210 -10.67 -18.32 -14.51
CA PHE A 210 -10.95 -17.19 -13.65
C PHE A 210 -12.22 -16.44 -14.10
N MET A 211 -13.07 -16.10 -13.13
CA MET A 211 -14.20 -15.19 -13.28
C MET A 211 -13.98 -13.99 -12.35
N SER A 212 -14.21 -12.76 -12.84
CA SER A 212 -14.19 -11.58 -11.98
C SER A 212 -15.52 -11.40 -11.24
N ARG A 213 -15.46 -10.78 -10.05
CA ARG A 213 -16.57 -10.62 -9.12
C ARG A 213 -16.92 -9.14 -8.97
N HIS A 214 -18.14 -8.75 -9.33
CA HIS A 214 -18.63 -7.37 -9.20
C HIS A 214 -20.03 -7.36 -8.59
N LEU A 215 -20.43 -6.29 -7.90
CA LEU A 215 -21.79 -6.15 -7.40
C LEU A 215 -22.76 -5.92 -8.57
N LEU A 216 -23.93 -6.57 -8.55
CA LEU A 216 -24.95 -6.48 -9.59
C LEU A 216 -25.65 -5.11 -9.59
N LEU A 217 -25.86 -4.53 -8.41
CA LEU A 217 -26.26 -3.14 -8.22
C LEU A 217 -25.07 -2.30 -7.77
N GLN A 218 -24.93 -1.10 -8.33
CA GLN A 218 -23.82 -0.19 -8.02
C GLN A 218 -24.30 1.26 -7.99
N LYS A 219 -23.54 2.13 -7.31
CA LYS A 219 -23.71 3.58 -7.39
C LYS A 219 -22.76 4.12 -8.45
N HIS A 220 -23.27 4.78 -9.48
CA HIS A 220 -22.43 5.42 -10.50
C HIS A 220 -21.77 6.67 -9.90
N GLU A 221 -20.56 6.52 -9.37
CA GLU A 221 -19.84 7.53 -8.57
C GLU A 221 -19.81 8.92 -9.23
N ARG A 222 -19.63 8.99 -10.56
CA ARG A 222 -19.53 10.27 -11.30
C ARG A 222 -20.83 11.09 -11.35
N THR A 223 -21.98 10.50 -10.97
CA THR A 223 -23.30 11.17 -10.89
C THR A 223 -24.07 10.93 -9.59
N GLY A 224 -23.63 9.97 -8.76
CA GLY A 224 -24.34 9.51 -7.56
C GLY A 224 -25.58 8.64 -7.81
N ILE A 225 -26.00 8.45 -9.07
CA ILE A 225 -27.22 7.71 -9.44
C ILE A 225 -26.97 6.19 -9.37
N PRO A 226 -27.87 5.35 -8.84
CA PRO A 226 -27.71 3.90 -8.89
C PRO A 226 -27.86 3.33 -10.31
N THR A 227 -27.24 2.18 -10.56
CA THR A 227 -27.16 1.52 -11.87
C THR A 227 -27.07 0.00 -11.74
N ILE A 228 -27.58 -0.74 -12.72
CA ILE A 228 -27.43 -2.21 -12.81
C ILE A 228 -26.15 -2.52 -13.59
N TYR A 229 -25.16 -3.17 -12.98
CA TYR A 229 -23.92 -3.56 -13.65
C TYR A 229 -24.07 -4.90 -14.37
N LEU A 230 -24.88 -4.90 -15.43
CA LEU A 230 -25.27 -6.08 -16.20
C LEU A 230 -24.38 -6.27 -17.44
N ALA A 231 -24.07 -7.50 -17.82
CA ALA A 231 -23.44 -7.84 -19.10
C ALA A 231 -23.63 -9.33 -19.41
N LYS A 232 -23.79 -9.74 -20.68
CA LYS A 232 -23.80 -11.19 -21.07
C LYS A 232 -22.45 -11.91 -20.85
N HIS A 233 -21.48 -11.28 -20.19
CA HIS A 233 -20.34 -11.96 -19.58
C HIS A 233 -20.68 -12.63 -18.23
N ILE A 234 -21.74 -12.22 -17.53
CA ILE A 234 -22.14 -12.81 -16.25
C ILE A 234 -22.56 -14.27 -16.48
N HIS A 235 -21.86 -15.19 -15.81
CA HIS A 235 -22.13 -16.62 -15.81
C HIS A 235 -23.15 -17.02 -14.75
N SER A 236 -23.05 -16.42 -13.55
CA SER A 236 -23.93 -16.70 -12.43
C SER A 236 -23.80 -15.63 -11.33
N LEU A 237 -24.80 -15.56 -10.47
CA LEU A 237 -24.76 -14.86 -9.19
C LEU A 237 -24.19 -15.78 -8.10
N GLU A 238 -23.61 -15.21 -7.04
CA GLU A 238 -23.13 -15.96 -5.86
C GLU A 238 -24.22 -16.02 -4.77
N GLY A 239 -24.23 -17.11 -3.99
CA GLY A 239 -25.16 -17.27 -2.85
C GLY A 239 -26.55 -17.82 -3.19
N VAL A 240 -26.82 -18.15 -4.45
CA VAL A 240 -28.11 -18.65 -4.96
C VAL A 240 -27.94 -19.89 -5.84
N SER A 241 -29.04 -20.59 -6.16
CA SER A 241 -29.00 -21.72 -7.10
C SER A 241 -28.73 -21.25 -8.54
N PRO A 242 -28.26 -22.14 -9.45
CA PRO A 242 -28.13 -21.81 -10.87
C PRO A 242 -29.43 -21.31 -11.50
N GLU A 243 -30.57 -21.89 -11.10
CA GLU A 243 -31.91 -21.59 -11.60
C GLU A 243 -32.41 -20.23 -11.09
N GLU A 244 -32.24 -19.94 -9.78
CA GLU A 244 -32.53 -18.63 -9.18
C GLU A 244 -31.64 -17.54 -9.82
N SER A 245 -30.35 -17.82 -9.96
CA SER A 245 -29.39 -16.94 -10.66
C SER A 245 -29.83 -16.64 -12.09
N GLN A 246 -30.21 -17.66 -12.86
CA GLN A 246 -30.60 -17.49 -14.26
C GLN A 246 -31.90 -16.70 -14.38
N GLY A 247 -32.92 -17.00 -13.56
CA GLY A 247 -34.19 -16.28 -13.54
C GLY A 247 -34.06 -14.80 -13.18
N ILE A 248 -33.19 -14.47 -12.21
CA ILE A 248 -32.87 -13.07 -11.86
C ILE A 248 -32.19 -12.36 -13.03
N LEU A 249 -31.19 -13.00 -13.65
CA LEU A 249 -30.44 -12.42 -14.75
C LEU A 249 -31.30 -12.21 -15.99
N ASP A 250 -32.13 -13.17 -16.38
CA ASP A 250 -32.98 -13.04 -17.57
C ASP A 250 -34.07 -11.98 -17.38
N ARG A 251 -34.71 -11.88 -16.21
CA ARG A 251 -35.63 -10.76 -15.89
C ARG A 251 -34.91 -9.40 -16.01
N LEU A 252 -33.65 -9.30 -15.59
CA LEU A 252 -32.86 -8.09 -15.72
C LEU A 252 -32.43 -7.79 -17.16
N PHE A 253 -32.15 -8.80 -17.99
CA PHE A 253 -31.84 -8.62 -19.41
C PHE A 253 -33.09 -8.23 -20.21
N GLU A 254 -34.22 -8.90 -19.99
CA GLU A 254 -35.51 -8.60 -20.63
C GLU A 254 -35.95 -7.17 -20.31
N HIS A 255 -35.86 -6.75 -19.04
CA HIS A 255 -36.11 -5.36 -18.65
C HIS A 255 -35.12 -4.40 -19.32
N SER A 256 -33.81 -4.59 -19.10
CA SER A 256 -32.79 -3.61 -19.52
C SER A 256 -32.58 -3.49 -21.03
N SER A 257 -33.15 -4.39 -21.84
CA SER A 257 -33.07 -4.36 -23.32
C SER A 257 -34.31 -3.78 -24.01
N GLN A 258 -35.30 -3.28 -23.26
CA GLN A 258 -36.48 -2.59 -23.81
C GLN A 258 -36.10 -1.31 -24.58
N ASP A 259 -36.82 -1.04 -25.68
CA ASP A 259 -36.62 0.11 -26.59
C ASP A 259 -36.71 1.49 -25.91
N LYS A 260 -37.22 1.59 -24.67
CA LYS A 260 -37.21 2.84 -23.90
C LYS A 260 -35.86 3.17 -23.26
N TYR A 261 -35.00 2.18 -23.03
CA TYR A 261 -33.62 2.35 -22.55
C TYR A 261 -32.58 2.23 -23.68
N VAL A 262 -32.91 1.52 -24.75
CA VAL A 262 -32.01 1.28 -25.89
C VAL A 262 -32.02 2.44 -26.89
N ILE A 263 -30.83 2.85 -27.33
CA ILE A 263 -30.60 3.75 -28.47
C ILE A 263 -29.63 3.06 -29.43
N GLU A 264 -30.00 2.97 -30.70
CA GLU A 264 -29.09 2.60 -31.78
C GLU A 264 -28.45 3.85 -32.40
N VAL A 265 -27.14 3.80 -32.63
CA VAL A 265 -26.35 4.90 -33.22
C VAL A 265 -25.71 4.44 -34.52
N GLU A 266 -26.08 5.09 -35.62
CA GLU A 266 -25.45 4.90 -36.93
C GLU A 266 -24.14 5.71 -37.04
N TRP A 267 -23.14 5.09 -37.66
CA TRP A 267 -21.85 5.69 -38.00
C TRP A 267 -21.98 6.39 -39.36
N ILE A 268 -21.85 7.71 -39.40
CA ILE A 268 -22.20 8.52 -40.59
C ILE A 268 -20.95 8.91 -41.38
N ASN A 269 -19.85 9.25 -40.69
CA ASN A 269 -18.61 9.71 -41.31
C ASN A 269 -17.42 8.87 -40.85
N VAL A 270 -16.45 8.66 -41.74
CA VAL A 270 -15.06 8.36 -41.30
C VAL A 270 -14.58 9.53 -40.44
N GLY A 271 -13.91 9.23 -39.33
CA GLY A 271 -13.57 10.20 -38.30
C GLY A 271 -14.69 10.48 -37.29
N ASP A 272 -15.89 9.89 -37.42
CA ASP A 272 -16.83 9.84 -36.29
C ASP A 272 -16.24 9.00 -35.15
N MET A 273 -16.50 9.43 -33.92
CA MET A 273 -16.08 8.75 -32.69
C MET A 273 -17.26 8.62 -31.72
N ILE A 274 -17.39 7.47 -31.05
CA ILE A 274 -18.30 7.32 -29.91
C ILE A 274 -17.49 7.05 -28.65
N VAL A 275 -17.78 7.80 -27.59
CA VAL A 275 -17.23 7.64 -26.25
C VAL A 275 -18.36 7.24 -25.31
N TRP A 276 -18.18 6.20 -24.49
CA TRP A 276 -19.19 5.77 -23.51
C TRP A 276 -18.58 5.37 -22.17
N ASP A 277 -19.39 5.52 -21.12
CA ASP A 277 -19.07 5.10 -19.75
C ASP A 277 -19.61 3.67 -19.51
N ASN A 278 -18.70 2.71 -19.41
CA ASN A 278 -18.99 1.30 -19.16
C ASN A 278 -19.54 1.06 -17.74
N THR A 279 -19.40 1.99 -16.79
CA THR A 279 -19.94 1.82 -15.44
C THR A 279 -21.47 2.04 -15.38
N CYS A 280 -22.06 2.69 -16.40
CA CYS A 280 -23.50 2.95 -16.47
C CYS A 280 -24.18 2.53 -17.80
N THR A 281 -23.47 1.83 -18.71
CA THR A 281 -24.03 1.37 -19.99
C THR A 281 -23.73 -0.10 -20.29
N MET A 282 -24.70 -0.77 -20.94
CA MET A 282 -24.42 -1.91 -21.83
C MET A 282 -24.37 -1.44 -23.28
N HIS A 283 -23.64 -2.15 -24.14
CA HIS A 283 -23.65 -1.92 -25.57
C HIS A 283 -23.56 -3.22 -26.38
N ARG A 284 -23.87 -3.15 -27.68
CA ARG A 284 -23.69 -4.22 -28.67
C ARG A 284 -23.41 -3.66 -30.07
N ALA A 285 -22.65 -4.40 -30.88
CA ALA A 285 -22.53 -4.15 -32.31
C ALA A 285 -23.72 -4.75 -33.07
N ILE A 286 -24.36 -3.96 -33.94
CA ILE A 286 -25.48 -4.42 -34.76
C ILE A 286 -24.91 -5.05 -36.04
N SER A 287 -25.20 -6.33 -36.24
CA SER A 287 -24.80 -7.09 -37.43
C SER A 287 -25.58 -6.65 -38.67
N GLY A 288 -25.07 -6.98 -39.86
CA GLY A 288 -25.71 -6.66 -41.13
C GLY A 288 -24.94 -7.20 -42.34
N GLU A 289 -25.40 -6.86 -43.55
CA GLU A 289 -24.80 -7.28 -44.82
C GLU A 289 -23.30 -6.93 -44.91
N PHE A 290 -22.86 -5.85 -44.25
CA PHE A 290 -21.45 -5.47 -44.22
C PHE A 290 -20.52 -6.58 -43.75
N THR A 291 -20.98 -7.45 -42.84
CA THR A 291 -20.09 -8.31 -42.03
C THR A 291 -19.18 -9.20 -42.88
N THR A 292 -19.68 -9.70 -44.02
CA THR A 292 -18.95 -10.54 -44.99
C THR A 292 -18.61 -9.85 -46.31
N LYS A 293 -19.17 -8.66 -46.57
CA LYS A 293 -19.20 -8.02 -47.90
C LYS A 293 -18.45 -6.69 -47.98
N TYR A 294 -18.37 -5.94 -46.87
CA TYR A 294 -17.79 -4.61 -46.81
C TYR A 294 -16.80 -4.50 -45.66
N ARG A 295 -15.68 -3.79 -45.89
CA ARG A 295 -14.66 -3.52 -44.88
C ARG A 295 -15.15 -2.47 -43.88
N ARG A 296 -14.75 -2.64 -42.63
CA ARG A 296 -15.08 -1.76 -41.49
C ARG A 296 -13.90 -1.74 -40.52
N ASP A 297 -13.04 -0.71 -40.63
CA ASP A 297 -11.89 -0.48 -39.74
C ASP A 297 -12.32 0.42 -38.58
N MET A 298 -12.37 -0.17 -37.38
CA MET A 298 -12.81 0.47 -36.16
C MET A 298 -11.79 0.19 -35.07
N ARG A 299 -11.28 1.25 -34.44
CA ARG A 299 -10.17 1.18 -33.48
C ARG A 299 -10.65 1.71 -32.14
N ARG A 300 -10.39 0.96 -31.07
CA ARG A 300 -10.86 1.33 -29.72
C ARG A 300 -9.71 1.53 -28.76
N ALA A 301 -9.63 2.71 -28.16
CA ALA A 301 -8.88 2.91 -26.92
C ALA A 301 -9.83 2.57 -25.75
N THR A 302 -9.36 1.76 -24.80
CA THR A 302 -10.15 1.36 -23.62
C THR A 302 -9.46 1.91 -22.38
N VAL A 303 -10.19 2.64 -21.55
CA VAL A 303 -9.68 3.28 -20.33
C VAL A 303 -10.06 2.42 -19.13
N HIS A 304 -9.10 2.12 -18.26
CA HIS A 304 -9.37 1.45 -17.00
C HIS A 304 -10.22 2.32 -16.07
N ASP A 305 -11.08 1.69 -15.28
CA ASP A 305 -11.88 2.42 -14.29
C ASP A 305 -10.99 2.93 -13.13
N ASP A 306 -11.33 4.11 -12.65
CA ASP A 306 -10.70 4.89 -11.57
C ASP A 306 -11.59 5.00 -10.32
N SER A 307 -12.88 4.66 -10.44
CA SER A 307 -13.85 4.65 -9.33
C SER A 307 -13.46 3.71 -8.19
N SER A 308 -14.00 3.93 -6.99
CA SER A 308 -13.74 3.05 -5.83
C SER A 308 -14.11 1.58 -6.10
N LEU A 309 -15.15 1.38 -6.93
CA LEU A 309 -15.65 0.07 -7.37
C LEU A 309 -14.87 -0.56 -8.55
N ALA A 310 -13.83 0.08 -9.10
CA ALA A 310 -13.11 -0.34 -10.30
C ALA A 310 -12.58 -1.80 -10.30
N TRP A 311 -12.29 -2.36 -9.11
CA TRP A 311 -11.84 -3.74 -8.94
C TRP A 311 -12.93 -4.70 -8.44
N GLY A 312 -14.14 -4.22 -8.14
CA GLY A 312 -15.20 -5.03 -7.53
C GLY A 312 -14.74 -5.76 -6.27
N LEU A 313 -14.98 -7.08 -6.23
CA LEU A 313 -14.55 -7.99 -5.17
C LEU A 313 -13.38 -8.89 -5.63
N ASN A 314 -12.54 -8.38 -6.52
CA ASN A 314 -11.36 -9.05 -7.05
C ASN A 314 -10.07 -8.65 -6.31
N PRO A 315 -9.05 -9.53 -6.23
CA PRO A 315 -7.74 -9.13 -5.74
C PRO A 315 -7.07 -8.13 -6.69
N LYS A 316 -6.48 -7.07 -6.12
CA LYS A 316 -5.69 -6.07 -6.87
C LYS A 316 -4.35 -6.67 -7.30
N SER A 317 -4.32 -7.35 -8.44
CA SER A 317 -3.13 -8.01 -9.00
C SER A 317 -3.21 -8.23 -10.51
N ASP A 318 -2.17 -7.84 -11.25
CA ASP A 318 -2.18 -7.77 -12.73
C ASP A 318 -1.79 -9.09 -13.44
N GLN A 319 -1.69 -10.20 -12.71
CA GLN A 319 -1.13 -11.46 -13.22
C GLN A 319 -2.14 -12.60 -13.38
N ARG A 320 -2.57 -12.84 -14.61
CA ARG A 320 -3.27 -14.07 -15.03
C ARG A 320 -2.28 -15.26 -15.11
N LYS A 321 -2.51 -16.32 -14.34
CA LYS A 321 -1.68 -17.55 -14.31
C LYS A 321 -1.74 -18.30 -15.65
N ARG A 322 -0.60 -18.86 -16.10
CA ARG A 322 -0.51 -19.69 -17.33
C ARG A 322 -0.38 -21.18 -17.04
N SER A 323 -1.00 -22.01 -17.89
CA SER A 323 -0.68 -23.42 -18.09
C SER A 323 0.52 -23.57 -19.06
N SER A 324 1.27 -24.69 -19.01
CA SER A 324 2.32 -24.98 -20.01
C SER A 324 2.70 -26.46 -20.10
N ARG A 325 3.01 -26.93 -21.32
CA ARG A 325 3.57 -28.25 -21.62
C ARG A 325 4.56 -28.09 -22.79
N ALA A 326 5.72 -28.75 -22.77
CA ALA A 326 6.81 -28.48 -23.71
C ALA A 326 7.50 -29.75 -24.23
N CYS A 327 7.90 -29.74 -25.52
CA CYS A 327 8.62 -30.82 -26.18
C CYS A 327 10.09 -30.91 -25.74
N LEU A 328 10.68 -32.09 -25.93
CA LEU A 328 12.04 -32.41 -25.47
C LEU A 328 13.11 -31.53 -26.14
N ARG A 329 12.95 -31.20 -27.42
CA ARG A 329 13.95 -30.43 -28.20
C ARG A 329 13.98 -28.95 -27.82
N CYS A 330 12.82 -28.29 -27.72
CA CYS A 330 12.72 -26.92 -27.20
C CYS A 330 13.19 -26.87 -25.73
N ARG A 331 12.74 -27.81 -24.88
CA ARG A 331 13.16 -27.88 -23.48
C ARG A 331 14.68 -28.07 -23.32
N LYS A 332 15.32 -28.89 -24.15
CA LYS A 332 16.79 -29.08 -24.13
C LYS A 332 17.56 -27.84 -24.64
N ARG A 333 16.97 -27.04 -25.52
CA ARG A 333 17.52 -25.75 -26.00
C ARG A 333 17.13 -24.54 -25.15
N LYS A 334 16.33 -24.71 -24.10
CA LYS A 334 15.64 -23.64 -23.34
C LYS A 334 14.81 -22.67 -24.22
N THR A 335 14.44 -23.05 -25.44
CA THR A 335 13.59 -22.23 -26.32
C THR A 335 12.11 -22.44 -26.03
N ARG A 336 11.26 -21.47 -26.38
CA ARG A 336 9.79 -21.62 -26.31
C ARG A 336 9.38 -22.86 -27.11
N CYS A 337 8.53 -23.69 -26.53
CA CYS A 337 7.82 -24.74 -27.26
C CYS A 337 6.43 -24.20 -27.56
N ASP A 338 6.11 -24.06 -28.85
CA ASP A 338 4.82 -23.56 -29.30
C ASP A 338 4.06 -24.68 -30.02
N LEU A 339 3.13 -25.32 -29.30
CA LEU A 339 2.37 -26.49 -29.75
C LEU A 339 1.00 -26.11 -30.33
N ASP A 340 0.71 -24.82 -30.39
CA ASP A 340 -0.63 -24.31 -30.67
C ASP A 340 -0.64 -23.46 -31.95
N SER A 341 0.53 -23.04 -32.43
CA SER A 341 0.73 -22.38 -33.74
C SER A 341 0.91 -23.32 -34.94
N PHE A 342 0.86 -24.65 -34.78
CA PHE A 342 0.95 -25.58 -35.92
C PHE A 342 0.29 -26.95 -35.65
N GLY A 343 -0.65 -27.35 -36.51
CA GLY A 343 -1.40 -28.60 -36.38
C GLY A 343 -2.50 -28.54 -35.31
N GLU A 344 -2.88 -29.70 -34.76
CA GLU A 344 -3.82 -29.77 -33.63
C GLU A 344 -3.18 -29.20 -32.34
N PRO A 345 -3.87 -28.32 -31.58
CA PRO A 345 -3.34 -27.74 -30.36
C PRO A 345 -2.80 -28.76 -29.35
N SER A 346 -1.69 -28.42 -28.69
CA SER A 346 -1.01 -29.26 -27.70
C SER A 346 -0.54 -30.66 -28.17
N LYS A 347 -0.63 -30.99 -29.46
CA LYS A 347 0.00 -32.15 -30.12
C LYS A 347 1.32 -31.74 -30.83
N PRO A 348 2.23 -32.68 -31.13
CA PRO A 348 3.42 -32.39 -31.95
C PRO A 348 3.11 -32.48 -33.46
N PRO A 349 3.83 -31.75 -34.33
CA PRO A 349 5.05 -30.99 -34.04
C PRO A 349 4.82 -29.51 -33.70
N CYS A 350 5.39 -29.06 -32.58
CA CYS A 350 5.54 -27.62 -32.29
C CYS A 350 6.24 -26.87 -33.44
N ALA A 351 5.84 -25.63 -33.73
CA ALA A 351 6.30 -24.84 -34.88
C ALA A 351 7.83 -24.90 -35.09
N TYR A 352 8.62 -24.53 -34.07
CA TYR A 352 10.09 -24.57 -34.13
C TYR A 352 10.71 -25.94 -34.53
N CYS A 353 10.01 -27.05 -34.29
CA CYS A 353 10.43 -28.38 -34.72
C CYS A 353 9.88 -28.76 -36.10
N HIS A 354 8.71 -28.28 -36.49
CA HIS A 354 8.21 -28.35 -37.87
C HIS A 354 9.19 -27.64 -38.84
N ASP A 355 9.49 -26.36 -38.61
CA ASP A 355 10.24 -25.52 -39.54
C ASP A 355 11.68 -26.01 -39.72
N THR A 356 12.27 -26.54 -38.64
CA THR A 356 13.60 -27.16 -38.66
C THR A 356 13.56 -28.67 -39.00
N LYS A 357 12.45 -29.15 -39.60
CA LYS A 357 12.20 -30.53 -40.06
C LYS A 357 12.72 -31.60 -39.10
N SER A 358 12.42 -31.43 -37.82
CA SER A 358 13.05 -32.14 -36.71
C SER A 358 12.02 -32.81 -35.79
N GLN A 359 12.34 -34.03 -35.34
CA GLN A 359 11.44 -34.84 -34.53
C GLN A 359 11.00 -34.12 -33.23
N CYS A 360 9.70 -33.89 -33.11
CA CYS A 360 9.10 -33.18 -31.98
C CYS A 360 8.50 -34.16 -30.96
N ILE A 361 9.33 -34.61 -30.01
CA ILE A 361 8.87 -35.55 -28.98
C ILE A 361 8.29 -34.78 -27.79
N LEU A 362 6.99 -34.93 -27.53
CA LEU A 362 6.38 -34.48 -26.28
C LEU A 362 6.81 -35.38 -25.12
N ILE A 363 7.34 -34.79 -24.05
CA ILE A 363 7.63 -35.53 -22.83
C ILE A 363 6.30 -35.71 -22.07
N LYS A 364 5.84 -36.96 -21.90
CA LYS A 364 4.73 -37.26 -20.98
C LYS A 364 5.08 -36.71 -19.58
N SER A 365 4.12 -36.02 -18.95
CA SER A 365 4.33 -35.39 -17.65
C SER A 365 4.78 -36.43 -16.62
N ARG A 366 5.94 -36.24 -15.97
CA ARG A 366 6.44 -37.13 -14.89
C ARG A 366 5.74 -36.82 -13.56
N ARG A 367 4.40 -36.82 -13.57
CA ARG A 367 3.54 -36.62 -12.40
C ARG A 367 2.82 -37.95 -12.09
N GLY A 368 3.52 -38.85 -11.39
CA GLY A 368 3.01 -40.17 -10.99
C GLY A 368 3.02 -41.21 -12.12
N GLY A 369 3.66 -42.35 -11.89
CA GLY A 369 3.75 -43.45 -12.87
C GLY A 369 5.08 -44.19 -12.76
N ASN A 370 5.11 -45.26 -11.98
CA ASN A 370 6.32 -46.02 -11.71
C ASN A 370 6.27 -47.34 -12.50
N SER A 371 7.27 -47.59 -13.35
CA SER A 371 7.59 -48.93 -13.82
C SER A 371 9.10 -49.07 -13.96
N ARG A 372 9.62 -50.22 -13.52
CA ARG A 372 11.05 -50.52 -13.46
C ARG A 372 11.42 -51.49 -14.58
N GLN A 373 12.49 -51.18 -15.31
CA GLN A 373 13.38 -52.22 -15.85
C GLN A 373 14.83 -51.84 -15.53
N HIS A 374 15.65 -52.83 -15.20
CA HIS A 374 17.02 -52.64 -14.70
C HIS A 374 18.04 -52.63 -15.85
N PRO A 375 19.06 -51.75 -15.83
CA PRO A 375 20.21 -51.87 -16.72
C PRO A 375 21.25 -52.84 -16.13
N SER A 376 21.54 -53.93 -16.83
CA SER A 376 22.58 -54.89 -16.46
C SER A 376 23.95 -54.50 -17.03
N LYS A 377 24.89 -54.21 -16.10
CA LYS A 377 26.36 -54.17 -16.20
C LYS A 377 27.07 -54.30 -17.57
N SER A 378 28.03 -53.38 -17.76
CA SER A 378 29.42 -53.61 -18.24
C SER A 378 29.79 -53.46 -19.73
N SER A 379 31.12 -53.32 -19.91
CA SER A 379 31.97 -53.26 -21.11
C SER A 379 31.94 -52.02 -22.04
N THR A 380 33.16 -51.56 -22.33
CA THR A 380 33.60 -50.67 -23.41
C THR A 380 34.33 -51.51 -24.48
N PRO A 381 34.92 -50.97 -25.57
CA PRO A 381 34.53 -49.83 -26.45
C PRO A 381 34.53 -50.20 -27.97
N ARG A 382 33.97 -49.36 -28.86
CA ARG A 382 34.62 -48.86 -30.13
C ARG A 382 33.67 -48.28 -31.22
N ARG A 383 34.14 -47.17 -31.83
CA ARG A 383 34.12 -46.72 -33.26
C ARG A 383 32.93 -46.96 -34.23
N LYS A 384 32.66 -45.88 -35.00
CA LYS A 384 32.23 -45.75 -36.43
C LYS A 384 30.73 -45.84 -36.83
N LYS A 385 30.21 -44.66 -37.22
CA LYS A 385 29.48 -44.25 -38.46
C LYS A 385 28.37 -45.13 -39.10
N THR A 386 27.37 -44.40 -39.67
CA THR A 386 26.44 -44.76 -40.79
C THR A 386 25.40 -45.87 -40.52
N SER A 387 24.16 -45.85 -41.04
CA SER A 387 23.42 -44.88 -41.89
C SER A 387 21.88 -45.06 -41.79
N LEU A 388 21.11 -44.27 -42.56
CA LEU A 388 19.64 -44.23 -42.72
C LEU A 388 19.08 -45.44 -43.57
N PRO A 389 17.79 -45.50 -43.99
CA PRO A 389 16.52 -45.54 -43.22
C PRO A 389 15.44 -46.54 -43.80
N THR A 390 14.29 -46.75 -43.12
CA THR A 390 12.90 -47.03 -43.66
C THR A 390 11.90 -47.11 -42.47
N ASN A 391 10.64 -46.63 -42.51
CA ASN A 391 9.38 -47.15 -43.12
C ASN A 391 8.97 -48.56 -42.62
N THR A 392 7.69 -48.91 -42.33
CA THR A 392 6.38 -48.19 -42.41
C THR A 392 5.28 -48.93 -41.59
N GLY A 393 4.28 -48.20 -41.06
CA GLY A 393 2.92 -48.71 -40.75
C GLY A 393 2.75 -49.76 -39.63
N ASP A 394 1.52 -50.21 -39.31
CA ASP A 394 0.23 -49.49 -39.31
C ASP A 394 -0.88 -50.24 -38.49
N LEU A 395 -1.99 -49.54 -38.22
CA LEU A 395 -3.36 -50.02 -37.92
C LEU A 395 -3.73 -50.97 -36.72
N ASN A 396 -4.71 -50.49 -35.95
CA ASN A 396 -5.89 -51.20 -35.36
C ASN A 396 -5.78 -52.15 -34.15
N GLY A 397 -6.88 -52.19 -33.37
CA GLY A 397 -7.16 -53.09 -32.22
C GLY A 397 -8.18 -54.20 -32.58
N PRO A 398 -9.21 -54.54 -31.76
CA PRO A 398 -9.65 -53.95 -30.48
C PRO A 398 -10.05 -54.96 -29.36
N GLY A 399 -10.45 -54.46 -28.18
CA GLY A 399 -11.63 -54.97 -27.44
C GLY A 399 -11.47 -55.83 -26.17
N VAL A 400 -12.61 -55.95 -25.48
CA VAL A 400 -13.03 -56.93 -24.45
C VAL A 400 -12.50 -56.78 -23.00
N GLU A 401 -13.40 -56.27 -22.16
CA GLU A 401 -13.48 -56.35 -20.68
C GLU A 401 -14.05 -57.74 -20.25
N PRO A 402 -14.04 -58.20 -18.95
CA PRO A 402 -14.81 -57.53 -17.88
C PRO A 402 -14.38 -57.69 -16.38
N ALA A 403 -14.91 -56.78 -15.57
CA ALA A 403 -15.49 -56.90 -14.20
C ALA A 403 -14.94 -57.87 -13.11
N SER A 404 -14.66 -57.32 -11.92
CA SER A 404 -15.23 -57.69 -10.58
C SER A 404 -14.33 -57.23 -9.39
N THR A 405 -14.79 -56.89 -8.17
CA THR A 405 -16.09 -56.42 -7.64
C THR A 405 -15.89 -55.71 -6.27
N MET A 406 -16.63 -54.61 -6.04
CA MET A 406 -17.01 -53.92 -4.77
C MET A 406 -16.18 -54.04 -3.47
N SER A 407 -15.65 -52.89 -3.00
CA SER A 407 -15.94 -52.25 -1.69
C SER A 407 -15.36 -50.82 -1.71
N ASP A 408 -16.12 -49.72 -1.57
CA ASP A 408 -16.74 -49.18 -0.34
C ASP A 408 -15.70 -48.86 0.77
N VAL A 409 -15.65 -47.71 1.44
CA VAL A 409 -16.65 -46.63 1.67
C VAL A 409 -15.99 -45.23 1.75
N THR A 410 -16.80 -44.17 1.66
CA THR A 410 -16.58 -42.78 2.15
C THR A 410 -15.43 -41.93 1.59
N GLU A 411 -15.81 -40.87 0.88
CA GLU A 411 -15.16 -39.56 1.02
C GLU A 411 -15.40 -39.01 2.45
N CYS A 412 -14.53 -38.13 2.93
CA CYS A 412 -14.89 -37.16 3.97
C CYS A 412 -14.21 -35.83 3.67
N SER A 413 -15.03 -34.80 3.51
CA SER A 413 -14.63 -33.40 3.48
C SER A 413 -14.18 -32.92 4.87
N SER A 414 -13.26 -31.95 4.91
CA SER A 414 -13.20 -30.97 5.98
C SER A 414 -12.43 -29.73 5.50
N ASP A 415 -13.16 -28.65 5.23
CA ASP A 415 -12.62 -27.30 5.34
C ASP A 415 -12.34 -26.99 6.83
N ASP A 416 -11.30 -26.21 7.13
CA ASP A 416 -11.20 -25.44 8.37
C ASP A 416 -10.25 -24.23 8.16
N GLU A 417 -10.09 -23.39 9.18
CA GLU A 417 -9.54 -22.02 9.18
C GLU A 417 -10.54 -20.93 8.72
N GLY A 418 -11.80 -21.11 9.12
CA GLY A 418 -12.71 -20.00 9.48
C GLY A 418 -12.82 -19.78 11.00
N SER A 419 -12.12 -20.60 11.79
CA SER A 419 -12.06 -20.53 13.26
C SER A 419 -11.00 -19.54 13.75
N VAL A 420 -11.20 -18.94 14.92
CA VAL A 420 -10.07 -18.39 15.71
C VAL A 420 -9.37 -19.57 16.40
N GLY A 421 -8.78 -20.42 15.57
CA GLY A 421 -8.00 -21.57 16.00
C GLY A 421 -6.72 -21.10 16.71
N ARG A 422 -6.35 -21.79 17.80
CA ARG A 422 -5.12 -21.53 18.56
C ARG A 422 -3.89 -21.63 17.66
N GLN A 423 -3.44 -20.51 17.08
CA GLN A 423 -2.28 -20.50 16.20
C GLN A 423 -1.05 -21.04 16.94
N ASN A 424 -0.44 -22.08 16.37
CA ASN A 424 0.68 -22.73 17.01
C ASN A 424 1.88 -21.76 17.05
N PRO A 425 2.66 -21.71 18.14
CA PRO A 425 3.84 -20.86 18.26
C PRO A 425 5.03 -21.32 17.36
N ARG A 426 4.76 -22.13 16.33
CA ARG A 426 5.66 -22.55 15.26
C ARG A 426 5.49 -21.66 14.02
N ASP A 427 4.25 -21.32 13.67
CA ASP A 427 3.93 -20.65 12.41
C ASP A 427 4.35 -19.16 12.40
N LEU A 428 4.34 -18.53 13.58
CA LEU A 428 4.90 -17.20 13.81
C LEU A 428 6.40 -17.07 13.43
N LEU A 429 7.15 -18.18 13.43
CA LEU A 429 8.56 -18.18 12.98
C LEU A 429 8.69 -18.35 11.46
N ALA A 430 7.67 -18.92 10.80
CA ALA A 430 7.63 -19.16 9.36
C ALA A 430 7.19 -17.93 8.55
N MET A 431 6.61 -16.90 9.18
CA MET A 431 6.32 -15.59 8.57
C MET A 431 7.54 -15.02 7.82
N GLU A 432 7.34 -14.32 6.71
CA GLU A 432 8.44 -13.67 5.98
C GLU A 432 9.00 -12.48 6.79
N LEU A 433 10.31 -12.22 6.69
CA LEU A 433 10.96 -11.05 7.31
C LEU A 433 11.76 -10.29 6.25
N ARG A 434 11.13 -9.32 5.59
CA ARG A 434 11.70 -8.57 4.45
C ARG A 434 11.98 -7.10 4.79
N ASN A 435 11.34 -6.56 5.83
CA ASN A 435 11.45 -5.16 6.25
C ASN A 435 11.25 -5.01 7.78
N PRO A 436 11.57 -3.83 8.38
CA PRO A 436 11.35 -3.56 9.80
C PRO A 436 9.89 -3.68 10.28
N SER A 437 8.88 -3.29 9.49
CA SER A 437 7.48 -3.39 9.91
C SER A 437 6.97 -4.85 9.94
N ASP A 438 7.50 -5.75 9.07
CA ASP A 438 7.32 -7.22 9.17
C ASP A 438 7.86 -7.71 10.54
N ALA A 439 8.96 -7.12 11.06
CA ALA A 439 9.53 -7.50 12.36
C ALA A 439 8.63 -7.07 13.54
N LEU A 440 8.03 -5.88 13.47
CA LEU A 440 7.01 -5.44 14.44
C LEU A 440 5.79 -6.37 14.44
N GLN A 441 5.32 -6.79 13.25
CA GLN A 441 4.19 -7.71 13.13
C GLN A 441 4.48 -9.08 13.76
N ILE A 442 5.68 -9.65 13.51
CA ILE A 442 6.14 -10.89 14.14
C ILE A 442 6.19 -10.74 15.68
N LEU A 443 6.66 -9.59 16.18
CA LEU A 443 6.70 -9.32 17.62
C LEU A 443 5.29 -9.22 18.24
N ALA A 444 4.38 -8.48 17.61
CA ALA A 444 3.01 -8.26 18.10
C ALA A 444 2.27 -9.59 18.35
N LEU A 445 2.28 -10.46 17.33
CA LEU A 445 1.67 -11.79 17.39
C LEU A 445 2.39 -12.72 18.40
N SER A 446 3.69 -12.52 18.62
CA SER A 446 4.44 -13.26 19.65
C SER A 446 4.06 -12.90 21.10
N GLY A 447 3.43 -11.74 21.31
CA GLY A 447 2.90 -11.27 22.59
C GLY A 447 1.51 -11.83 22.90
N GLN A 448 0.55 -11.68 21.99
CA GLN A 448 -0.86 -12.10 22.15
C GLN A 448 -0.99 -13.57 22.62
N CYS A 449 -0.24 -14.46 21.97
CA CYS A 449 -0.13 -15.90 22.26
C CYS A 449 0.35 -16.22 23.71
N GLN A 450 0.71 -15.23 24.53
CA GLN A 450 1.13 -15.39 25.94
C GLN A 450 0.05 -14.96 26.95
N SER A 451 -0.88 -14.08 26.58
CA SER A 451 -1.98 -13.64 27.45
C SER A 451 -3.02 -14.75 27.64
N GLU A 452 -3.43 -15.38 26.54
CA GLU A 452 -4.34 -16.55 26.54
C GLU A 452 -3.80 -17.74 27.35
N ASN A 453 -2.46 -17.89 27.38
CA ASN A 453 -1.76 -18.94 28.13
C ASN A 453 -1.53 -18.57 29.62
N GLN A 454 -2.04 -17.43 30.09
CA GLN A 454 -2.06 -17.05 31.51
C GLN A 454 -3.48 -16.89 32.06
N ALA A 455 -4.48 -16.64 31.21
CA ALA A 455 -5.91 -16.60 31.54
C ALA A 455 -6.55 -17.95 31.98
N GLN A 456 -5.74 -18.97 32.32
CA GLN A 456 -6.18 -20.23 32.94
C GLN A 456 -5.66 -20.41 34.38
N ALA A 457 -5.10 -19.36 34.99
CA ALA A 457 -5.00 -19.24 36.44
C ALA A 457 -6.26 -18.55 36.99
N GLN A 458 -6.74 -18.96 38.17
CA GLN A 458 -8.00 -18.47 38.74
C GLN A 458 -7.93 -16.97 39.08
N PRO A 459 -9.02 -16.20 38.88
CA PRO A 459 -9.13 -14.84 39.39
C PRO A 459 -9.38 -14.87 40.90
N THR A 460 -8.54 -14.19 41.67
CA THR A 460 -8.80 -13.86 43.08
C THR A 460 -9.41 -12.47 43.17
N ASN A 461 -10.57 -12.35 43.81
CA ASN A 461 -11.34 -11.10 43.91
C ASN A 461 -10.52 -9.96 44.56
N ILE A 462 -10.50 -8.80 43.90
CA ILE A 462 -10.32 -7.49 44.55
C ILE A 462 -11.42 -6.58 43.98
N THR A 463 -12.03 -5.78 44.86
CA THR A 463 -13.26 -5.02 44.59
C THR A 463 -12.98 -3.66 43.94
N ASN A 464 -13.86 -3.23 43.04
CA ASN A 464 -13.88 -1.85 42.55
C ASN A 464 -14.41 -0.90 43.64
N SER A 465 -13.76 0.25 43.78
CA SER A 465 -14.30 1.45 44.41
C SER A 465 -13.71 2.67 43.71
N THR A 466 -14.56 3.61 43.30
CA THR A 466 -14.20 4.82 42.55
C THR A 466 -14.61 6.07 43.35
N GLU A 467 -14.18 7.24 42.88
CA GLU A 467 -14.48 8.60 43.39
C GLU A 467 -13.56 9.15 44.51
N GLN A 468 -13.60 10.48 44.64
CA GLN A 468 -12.83 11.36 45.53
C GLN A 468 -11.33 11.52 45.17
N LEU A 469 -10.74 12.72 45.06
CA LEU A 469 -11.20 14.11 45.21
C LEU A 469 -10.54 15.04 44.17
N TYR A 470 -11.22 16.13 43.81
CA TYR A 470 -10.59 17.43 43.54
C TYR A 470 -10.66 18.28 44.81
N THR A 471 -9.66 19.12 45.12
CA THR A 471 -9.75 20.53 45.61
C THR A 471 -8.38 21.02 46.13
N GLU A 472 -8.04 22.27 45.77
CA GLU A 472 -7.05 23.23 46.31
C GLU A 472 -5.79 22.78 47.09
N VAL A 473 -4.64 23.35 46.69
CA VAL A 473 -3.89 24.32 47.55
C VAL A 473 -3.36 25.46 46.68
N GLN A 474 -3.46 26.71 47.14
CA GLN A 474 -2.67 27.85 46.63
C GLN A 474 -1.71 28.39 47.70
N SER A 475 -0.66 29.07 47.23
CA SER A 475 0.21 30.03 47.94
C SER A 475 1.34 29.50 48.84
N ALA A 476 2.42 30.31 48.90
CA ALA A 476 3.60 30.23 49.76
C ALA A 476 4.55 29.02 49.53
N SER A 477 5.89 29.13 49.55
CA SER A 477 6.80 30.25 49.87
C SER A 477 8.02 30.26 48.94
N ALA A 478 8.70 31.41 48.83
CA ALA A 478 10.04 31.50 48.23
C ALA A 478 11.12 31.52 49.32
N SER A 479 12.37 31.12 49.00
CA SER A 479 13.61 31.89 49.25
C SER A 479 14.90 31.06 49.12
N LEU A 480 16.00 31.76 48.78
CA LEU A 480 17.40 31.27 48.71
C LEU A 480 17.67 30.23 47.59
N ILE A 481 18.81 30.22 46.88
CA ILE A 481 20.17 30.69 47.22
C ILE A 481 20.61 31.92 46.38
N ASN A 482 21.50 32.74 46.94
CA ASN A 482 22.13 33.91 46.31
C ASN A 482 23.55 33.56 45.81
N GLY A 483 24.00 34.03 44.64
CA GLY A 483 25.16 33.42 43.96
C GLY A 483 26.08 34.24 43.03
N SER A 484 26.05 35.58 43.02
CA SER A 484 27.06 36.49 42.41
C SER A 484 27.38 36.43 40.89
N GLY A 485 27.77 37.58 40.30
CA GLY A 485 28.42 37.65 38.97
C GLY A 485 27.62 38.41 37.90
N GLY A 486 27.60 39.74 37.94
CA GLY A 486 26.71 40.54 37.08
C GLY A 486 27.23 40.83 35.67
N LEU A 487 26.29 40.87 34.71
CA LEU A 487 26.39 41.63 33.46
C LEU A 487 25.00 42.20 33.10
N ARG A 488 24.63 43.35 33.69
CA ARG A 488 23.34 44.01 33.44
C ARG A 488 23.42 44.94 32.24
N GLY A 489 22.81 44.54 31.12
CA GLY A 489 22.56 45.40 29.97
C GLY A 489 22.45 44.63 28.66
N HIS A 490 21.21 44.33 28.24
CA HIS A 490 20.72 43.95 26.89
C HIS A 490 19.28 43.37 26.92
N GLN A 491 18.76 43.03 28.10
CA GLN A 491 17.62 42.11 28.29
C GLN A 491 16.21 42.68 28.02
N THR A 492 16.08 43.83 27.35
CA THR A 492 14.78 44.49 27.05
C THR A 492 14.34 44.41 25.59
N CYS A 493 15.08 43.72 24.72
CA CYS A 493 14.74 43.59 23.30
C CYS A 493 14.09 42.25 22.93
N LEU A 494 14.45 41.16 23.61
CA LEU A 494 14.19 39.77 23.17
C LEU A 494 12.73 39.29 23.27
N THR A 495 11.84 40.02 23.94
CA THR A 495 10.43 39.58 24.10
C THR A 495 9.62 39.68 22.82
N THR A 496 9.91 40.66 21.97
CA THR A 496 9.04 41.04 20.83
C THR A 496 9.09 40.10 19.62
N ILE A 497 10.03 39.16 19.59
CA ILE A 497 10.25 38.24 18.46
C ILE A 497 9.06 37.27 18.27
N PHE A 498 8.37 36.93 19.36
CA PHE A 498 7.28 35.93 19.38
C PHE A 498 5.88 36.51 19.67
N ASP A 499 5.70 37.82 19.82
CA ASP A 499 4.43 38.42 20.26
C ASP A 499 3.22 38.10 19.33
N ASP A 500 3.48 37.90 18.03
CA ASP A 500 2.45 37.49 17.06
C ASP A 500 2.24 35.97 16.95
N TYR A 501 3.15 35.15 17.48
CA TYR A 501 3.04 33.69 17.41
C TYR A 501 1.90 33.17 18.29
N GLU A 502 1.00 32.37 17.69
CA GLU A 502 -0.33 32.14 18.25
C GLU A 502 -0.34 31.51 19.66
N LEU A 503 0.58 30.60 19.97
CA LEU A 503 0.66 30.00 21.31
C LEU A 503 1.18 30.97 22.39
N VAL A 504 2.03 31.92 22.03
CA VAL A 504 2.49 33.00 22.93
C VAL A 504 1.38 34.04 23.09
N LYS A 505 0.75 34.44 21.97
CA LYS A 505 -0.37 35.39 21.93
C LYS A 505 -1.62 34.93 22.70
N ARG A 506 -1.85 33.62 22.77
CA ARG A 506 -2.88 32.97 23.61
C ARG A 506 -2.46 32.78 25.09
N GLY A 507 -1.23 33.14 25.47
CA GLY A 507 -0.68 32.96 26.81
C GLY A 507 -0.38 31.51 27.20
N LEU A 508 -0.39 30.57 26.25
CA LEU A 508 -0.15 29.14 26.50
C LEU A 508 1.35 28.81 26.58
N LEU A 509 2.20 29.62 25.93
CA LEU A 509 3.66 29.56 26.03
C LEU A 509 4.21 30.91 26.48
N ARG A 510 5.31 30.89 27.26
CA ARG A 510 6.10 32.08 27.57
C ARG A 510 7.24 32.22 26.55
N PRO A 511 7.62 33.44 26.11
CA PRO A 511 8.73 33.62 25.18
C PRO A 511 10.06 33.00 25.65
N SER A 512 10.34 32.97 26.96
CA SER A 512 11.54 32.29 27.49
C SER A 512 11.50 30.78 27.23
N LEU A 513 10.36 30.13 27.50
CA LEU A 513 10.16 28.70 27.28
C LEU A 513 10.30 28.32 25.79
N VAL A 514 9.97 29.23 24.87
CA VAL A 514 10.20 29.02 23.44
C VAL A 514 11.71 28.98 23.12
N PHE A 515 12.52 29.89 23.70
CA PHE A 515 13.98 29.84 23.57
C PHE A 515 14.59 28.61 24.28
N GLU A 516 14.09 28.25 25.46
CA GLU A 516 14.51 27.06 26.22
C GLU A 516 14.29 25.77 25.37
N LEU A 517 13.11 25.63 24.75
CA LEU A 517 12.78 24.51 23.86
C LEU A 517 13.59 24.52 22.55
N LEU A 518 13.89 25.69 21.96
CA LEU A 518 14.75 25.79 20.77
C LEU A 518 16.19 25.37 21.07
N HIS A 519 16.72 25.75 22.24
CA HIS A 519 18.03 25.30 22.72
C HIS A 519 18.05 23.78 22.97
N GLU A 520 17.01 23.24 23.62
CA GLU A 520 16.85 21.81 23.86
C GLU A 520 16.81 21.00 22.55
N TYR A 521 16.08 21.49 21.54
CA TYR A 521 16.09 20.91 20.19
C TYR A 521 17.48 20.92 19.56
N LEU A 522 18.20 22.04 19.64
CA LEU A 522 19.55 22.20 19.08
C LEU A 522 20.57 21.24 19.74
N CYS A 523 20.54 21.08 21.06
CA CYS A 523 21.48 20.21 21.77
C CYS A 523 21.22 18.71 21.56
N HIS A 524 19.95 18.30 21.46
CA HIS A 524 19.57 16.89 21.57
C HIS A 524 19.00 16.25 20.31
N TYR A 525 18.32 17.00 19.44
CA TYR A 525 17.60 16.43 18.29
C TYR A 525 18.24 16.83 16.95
N HIS A 526 18.59 18.12 16.79
CA HIS A 526 19.20 18.68 15.57
C HIS A 526 20.38 17.86 15.02
N PRO A 527 21.33 17.34 15.84
CA PRO A 527 22.49 16.59 15.33
C PRO A 527 22.15 15.30 14.56
N TYR A 528 20.93 14.76 14.68
CA TYR A 528 20.50 13.55 13.97
C TYR A 528 19.65 13.82 12.71
N CYS A 529 19.24 15.07 12.49
CA CYS A 529 18.54 15.53 11.30
C CYS A 529 18.75 17.05 11.08
N PRO A 530 19.97 17.51 10.75
CA PRO A 530 20.29 18.91 10.47
C PRO A 530 19.73 19.34 9.09
N ILE A 531 18.40 19.42 9.00
CA ILE A 531 17.64 19.86 7.82
C ILE A 531 17.38 21.38 7.86
N VAL A 532 17.41 21.98 9.04
CA VAL A 532 17.44 23.44 9.25
C VAL A 532 18.87 23.79 9.67
N PRO A 533 19.57 24.71 8.98
CA PRO A 533 20.85 25.22 9.45
C PRO A 533 20.73 25.82 10.85
N SER A 534 21.62 25.41 11.75
CA SER A 534 21.63 25.74 13.18
C SER A 534 21.61 27.25 13.47
N HIS A 535 22.37 28.06 12.73
CA HIS A 535 22.42 29.52 12.92
C HIS A 535 21.04 30.20 12.82
N LEU A 536 20.13 29.67 11.99
CA LEU A 536 18.74 30.15 11.86
C LEU A 536 17.86 29.85 13.09
N LEU A 537 18.34 29.04 14.03
CA LEU A 537 17.67 28.67 15.28
C LEU A 537 18.31 29.35 16.51
N VAL A 538 19.39 30.13 16.32
CA VAL A 538 20.08 30.83 17.42
C VAL A 538 19.48 32.23 17.62
N SER A 539 19.21 32.57 18.89
CA SER A 539 18.51 33.80 19.31
C SER A 539 19.12 35.13 18.82
N SER A 540 20.35 35.14 18.31
CA SER A 540 21.05 36.34 17.84
C SER A 540 20.68 36.77 16.40
N GLU A 541 20.19 35.86 15.56
CA GLU A 541 19.85 36.16 14.15
C GLU A 541 18.34 36.08 13.85
N MET A 542 17.51 35.67 14.81
CA MET A 542 16.07 35.55 14.65
C MET A 542 15.37 36.92 14.53
N SER A 543 15.08 37.33 13.29
CA SER A 543 14.09 38.39 13.00
C SER A 543 12.67 37.96 13.39
N THR A 544 11.73 38.91 13.44
CA THR A 544 10.29 38.64 13.68
C THR A 544 9.78 37.50 12.80
N ILE A 545 9.28 36.43 13.43
CA ILE A 545 8.98 35.16 12.76
C ILE A 545 7.76 35.31 11.86
N GLN A 546 7.87 34.88 10.61
CA GLN A 546 6.80 34.98 9.65
C GLN A 546 5.77 33.85 9.83
N ARG A 547 4.49 34.11 9.52
CA ARG A 547 3.43 33.08 9.56
C ARG A 547 3.77 31.84 8.70
N SER A 548 4.50 32.03 7.62
CA SER A 548 5.09 31.02 6.73
C SER A 548 6.04 30.02 7.40
N GLU A 549 6.51 30.33 8.61
CA GLU A 549 7.48 29.56 9.40
C GLU A 549 6.84 28.95 10.65
N TYR A 550 5.62 29.35 11.02
CA TYR A 550 4.93 28.87 12.23
C TYR A 550 4.82 27.35 12.26
N PHE A 551 4.57 26.69 11.12
CA PHE A 551 4.53 25.22 11.07
C PHE A 551 5.86 24.56 11.45
N LEU A 552 6.99 25.12 11.00
CA LEU A 552 8.32 24.63 11.35
C LEU A 552 8.62 24.86 12.83
N LEU A 553 8.28 26.05 13.34
CA LEU A 553 8.45 26.39 14.75
C LEU A 553 7.61 25.46 15.65
N THR A 554 6.31 25.31 15.39
CA THR A 554 5.44 24.44 16.19
C THR A 554 5.88 22.97 16.10
N ALA A 555 6.33 22.49 14.94
CA ALA A 555 6.90 21.16 14.80
C ALA A 555 8.14 20.97 15.71
N ILE A 556 9.10 21.89 15.67
CA ILE A 556 10.31 21.87 16.51
C ILE A 556 9.96 21.91 18.00
N LEU A 557 9.06 22.81 18.42
CA LEU A 557 8.62 22.92 19.82
C LEU A 557 7.86 21.68 20.30
N THR A 558 7.09 21.02 19.42
CA THR A 558 6.41 19.75 19.73
C THR A 558 7.44 18.63 19.92
N ILE A 559 8.49 18.57 19.10
CA ILE A 559 9.56 17.57 19.24
C ILE A 559 10.35 17.80 20.53
N ALA A 560 10.81 19.04 20.79
CA ALA A 560 11.59 19.39 21.96
C ALA A 560 10.89 19.07 23.29
N SER A 561 9.58 19.35 23.37
CA SER A 561 8.76 19.11 24.58
C SER A 561 8.33 17.66 24.80
N ARG A 562 8.62 16.74 23.87
CA ARG A 562 8.08 15.37 23.86
C ARG A 562 8.59 14.51 25.02
N ASP A 563 9.91 14.52 25.25
CA ASP A 563 10.57 13.51 26.06
C ASP A 563 10.71 13.89 27.55
N ASP A 564 10.38 15.12 27.95
CA ASP A 564 10.36 15.58 29.35
C ASP A 564 8.95 15.48 29.96
N PRO A 565 8.74 14.65 31.01
CA PRO A 565 7.47 14.57 31.73
C PRO A 565 6.94 15.91 32.27
N HIS A 566 7.82 16.85 32.66
CA HIS A 566 7.42 18.16 33.17
C HIS A 566 6.82 19.06 32.08
N LEU A 567 7.16 18.81 30.81
CA LEU A 567 6.69 19.55 29.66
C LEU A 567 5.50 18.87 28.95
N SER A 568 4.92 17.81 29.51
CA SER A 568 3.77 17.07 28.95
C SER A 568 2.58 17.96 28.56
N LEU A 569 2.24 18.97 29.37
CA LEU A 569 1.18 19.94 29.05
C LEU A 569 1.57 20.87 27.89
N THR A 570 2.82 21.34 27.89
CA THR A 570 3.44 22.11 26.80
C THR A 570 3.40 21.34 25.49
N HIS A 571 3.76 20.05 25.53
CA HIS A 571 3.70 19.13 24.39
C HIS A 571 2.28 18.99 23.85
N ARG A 572 1.27 18.83 24.71
CA ARG A 572 -0.15 18.77 24.29
C ARG A 572 -0.60 20.04 23.56
N TYR A 573 -0.23 21.23 24.05
CA TYR A 573 -0.57 22.49 23.37
C TYR A 573 0.15 22.66 22.03
N CYS A 574 1.44 22.32 21.95
CA CYS A 574 2.20 22.35 20.71
C CYS A 574 1.67 21.34 19.68
N TRP A 575 1.27 20.14 20.12
CA TRP A 575 0.72 19.10 19.26
C TRP A 575 -0.66 19.47 18.70
N ASP A 576 -1.60 19.92 19.54
CA ASP A 576 -2.93 20.39 19.09
C ASP A 576 -2.80 21.53 18.07
N HIS A 577 -1.93 22.52 18.33
CA HIS A 577 -1.65 23.57 17.35
C HIS A 577 -1.05 22.99 16.04
N THR A 578 -0.12 22.05 16.13
CA THR A 578 0.45 21.34 14.96
C THR A 578 -0.64 20.60 14.16
N GLN A 579 -1.60 19.93 14.83
CA GLN A 579 -2.72 19.26 14.18
C GLN A 579 -3.64 20.23 13.42
N ARG A 580 -3.89 21.43 13.97
CA ARG A 580 -4.66 22.47 13.27
C ARG A 580 -3.89 22.99 12.06
N LEU A 581 -2.61 23.35 12.22
CA LEU A 581 -1.78 23.83 11.12
C LEU A 581 -1.60 22.77 10.02
N LEU A 582 -1.56 21.47 10.38
CA LEU A 582 -1.56 20.36 9.41
C LEU A 582 -2.78 20.39 8.47
N VAL A 583 -3.94 20.88 8.91
CA VAL A 583 -5.11 21.05 8.03
C VAL A 583 -4.84 22.10 6.95
N ASP A 584 -4.26 23.26 7.31
CA ASP A 584 -3.88 24.29 6.33
C ASP A 584 -2.81 23.78 5.35
N VAL A 585 -1.87 22.95 5.80
CA VAL A 585 -0.84 22.30 4.97
C VAL A 585 -1.44 21.24 4.03
N LEU A 586 -2.46 20.50 4.49
CA LEU A 586 -3.21 19.53 3.68
C LEU A 586 -4.09 20.22 2.62
N LEU A 587 -4.70 21.36 2.96
CA LEU A 587 -5.46 22.22 2.05
C LEU A 587 -4.53 23.09 1.15
N ALA A 588 -3.21 22.98 1.32
CA ALA A 588 -2.18 23.71 0.59
C ALA A 588 -2.39 25.24 0.57
N HIS A 589 -2.81 25.82 1.69
CA HIS A 589 -3.05 27.26 1.82
C HIS A 589 -1.79 28.07 1.42
N PRO A 590 -1.88 29.15 0.63
CA PRO A 590 -0.70 29.86 0.09
C PRO A 590 0.45 30.21 1.06
N TRP A 591 0.20 30.44 2.35
CA TRP A 591 1.29 30.71 3.31
C TRP A 591 2.04 29.44 3.78
N THR A 592 1.49 28.24 3.57
CA THR A 592 2.16 26.94 3.84
C THR A 592 2.95 26.42 2.64
N GLN A 593 2.96 27.13 1.51
CA GLN A 593 3.70 26.72 0.31
C GLN A 593 5.18 27.13 0.40
N THR A 594 5.83 26.73 1.50
CA THR A 594 7.21 27.09 1.86
C THR A 594 8.10 25.87 2.12
N PRO A 595 9.43 25.97 1.92
CA PRO A 595 10.36 24.90 2.29
C PRO A 595 10.34 24.65 3.80
N ALA A 596 10.15 25.68 4.61
CA ALA A 596 9.98 25.57 6.06
C ALA A 596 8.83 24.62 6.44
N THR A 597 7.70 24.68 5.71
CA THR A 597 6.59 23.72 5.91
C THR A 597 7.01 22.29 5.62
N VAL A 598 7.77 22.08 4.54
CA VAL A 598 8.32 20.76 4.17
C VAL A 598 9.35 20.27 5.21
N GLN A 599 10.19 21.16 5.74
CA GLN A 599 11.13 20.87 6.82
C GLN A 599 10.37 20.38 8.07
N GLY A 600 9.29 21.05 8.46
CA GLY A 600 8.44 20.65 9.59
C GLY A 600 7.80 19.27 9.40
N LEU A 601 7.30 18.97 8.19
CA LEU A 601 6.69 17.66 7.88
C LEU A 601 7.70 16.51 7.98
N LEU A 602 8.93 16.73 7.52
CA LEU A 602 10.01 15.73 7.57
C LEU A 602 10.53 15.50 8.99
N LEU A 603 10.62 16.56 9.81
CA LEU A 603 10.98 16.46 11.23
C LEU A 603 9.93 15.67 12.03
N LEU A 604 8.65 16.00 11.87
CA LEU A 604 7.54 15.28 12.53
C LEU A 604 7.43 13.81 12.11
N ALA A 605 7.86 13.45 10.89
CA ALA A 605 7.87 12.07 10.44
C ALA A 605 8.98 11.22 11.09
N GLU A 606 10.08 11.83 11.55
CA GLU A 606 11.17 11.15 12.23
C GLU A 606 10.97 11.05 13.74
N TRP A 607 10.48 12.13 14.35
CA TRP A 607 10.09 12.21 15.76
C TRP A 607 8.60 12.49 15.88
N LEU A 608 7.80 11.43 15.73
CA LEU A 608 6.36 11.50 15.98
C LEU A 608 6.09 11.92 17.44
N PRO A 609 5.13 12.83 17.68
CA PRO A 609 4.63 13.17 19.02
C PRO A 609 3.99 11.97 19.72
N HIS A 610 3.87 12.02 21.05
CA HIS A 610 3.28 10.93 21.82
C HIS A 610 1.76 10.85 21.61
N ILE A 611 1.34 9.93 20.74
CA ILE A 611 -0.08 9.72 20.40
C ILE A 611 -0.81 9.04 21.57
N GLN A 612 -1.23 9.84 22.56
CA GLN A 612 -2.17 9.42 23.59
C GLN A 612 -3.58 9.25 22.99
N VAL A 613 -3.78 8.15 22.25
CA VAL A 613 -5.13 7.62 22.03
C VAL A 613 -5.64 7.17 23.40
N HIS A 614 -6.74 7.74 23.88
CA HIS A 614 -7.40 7.24 25.09
C HIS A 614 -7.77 5.76 24.88
N GLU A 615 -7.17 4.85 25.65
CA GLU A 615 -7.43 3.41 25.58
C GLU A 615 -8.81 3.07 26.18
N THR A 616 -9.86 3.35 25.39
CA THR A 616 -11.18 2.77 25.60
C THR A 616 -11.05 1.24 25.55
N SER A 617 -11.37 0.60 26.67
CA SER A 617 -10.70 -0.64 27.12
C SER A 617 -11.18 -1.93 26.43
N SER A 618 -11.70 -1.84 25.19
CA SER A 618 -12.45 -2.90 24.51
C SER A 618 -12.04 -3.15 23.04
N GLU A 619 -11.12 -2.37 22.48
CA GLU A 619 -10.67 -2.52 21.08
C GLU A 619 -9.40 -3.39 20.98
N LEU A 620 -9.35 -4.30 20.00
CA LEU A 620 -8.15 -5.10 19.69
C LEU A 620 -6.98 -4.18 19.25
N PRO A 621 -5.71 -4.64 19.26
CA PRO A 621 -4.54 -3.80 19.00
C PRO A 621 -4.34 -3.43 17.51
N LYS A 622 -5.34 -2.77 16.91
CA LYS A 622 -5.31 -2.08 15.61
C LYS A 622 -4.29 -0.94 15.61
N ASN A 623 -4.03 -0.34 16.78
CA ASN A 623 -3.22 0.86 16.96
C ASN A 623 -1.70 0.63 16.82
N LEU A 624 -1.20 -0.61 16.88
CA LEU A 624 0.24 -0.92 16.91
C LEU A 624 1.02 -0.59 15.62
N PHE A 625 0.32 -0.08 14.58
CA PHE A 625 0.90 0.34 13.31
C PHE A 625 0.51 1.79 12.94
N SER A 626 0.02 2.59 13.90
CA SER A 626 -0.32 4.01 13.66
C SER A 626 0.92 4.82 13.29
N GLU A 627 2.02 4.66 14.02
CA GLU A 627 3.26 5.43 13.87
C GLU A 627 3.83 5.38 12.44
N ASP A 628 4.22 4.20 11.94
CA ASP A 628 4.79 4.06 10.59
C ASP A 628 3.82 4.55 9.49
N ARG A 629 2.50 4.44 9.70
CA ARG A 629 1.49 4.95 8.76
C ARG A 629 1.39 6.48 8.79
N THR A 630 1.51 7.10 9.96
CA THR A 630 1.54 8.56 10.13
C THR A 630 2.81 9.14 9.54
N ALA A 631 3.98 8.56 9.82
CA ALA A 631 5.25 8.94 9.21
C ALA A 631 5.21 8.81 7.67
N TRP A 632 4.65 7.71 7.15
CA TRP A 632 4.38 7.52 5.72
C TRP A 632 3.50 8.64 5.15
N SER A 633 2.38 8.96 5.80
CA SER A 633 1.48 10.04 5.36
C SER A 633 2.16 11.42 5.34
N LEU A 634 2.93 11.75 6.39
CA LEU A 634 3.69 13.00 6.51
C LEU A 634 4.78 13.12 5.45
N VAL A 635 5.58 12.07 5.23
CA VAL A 635 6.59 12.05 4.14
C VAL A 635 5.91 12.15 2.77
N GLY A 636 4.79 11.47 2.57
CA GLY A 636 4.02 11.57 1.33
C GLY A 636 3.49 12.98 1.07
N LEU A 637 3.09 13.70 2.12
CA LEU A 637 2.70 15.12 2.05
C LEU A 637 3.92 16.02 1.75
N ALA A 638 5.07 15.75 2.37
CA ALA A 638 6.32 16.45 2.10
C ALA A 638 6.80 16.25 0.64
N VAL A 639 6.70 15.04 0.08
CA VAL A 639 6.98 14.78 -1.34
C VAL A 639 6.04 15.58 -2.25
N ARG A 640 4.74 15.61 -1.96
CA ARG A 640 3.76 16.38 -2.75
C ARG A 640 4.02 17.89 -2.68
N GLN A 641 4.25 18.43 -1.48
CA GLN A 641 4.56 19.85 -1.29
C GLN A 641 5.90 20.24 -1.93
N GLY A 642 6.92 19.39 -1.84
CA GLY A 642 8.21 19.62 -2.50
C GLY A 642 8.12 19.65 -4.03
N TYR A 643 7.28 18.81 -4.64
CA TYR A 643 7.00 18.88 -6.08
C TYR A 643 6.14 20.10 -6.47
N LEU A 644 5.14 20.46 -5.66
CA LEU A 644 4.33 21.67 -5.88
C LEU A 644 5.21 22.93 -5.90
N GLN A 645 6.18 23.00 -5.00
CA GLN A 645 7.18 24.08 -4.90
C GLN A 645 8.39 23.92 -5.84
N ARG A 646 8.43 22.87 -6.69
CA ARG A 646 9.52 22.55 -7.64
C ARG A 646 10.92 22.42 -7.01
N LEU A 647 11.01 21.99 -5.75
CA LEU A 647 12.29 21.83 -5.04
C LEU A 647 13.21 20.79 -5.70
N ASP A 648 12.64 19.86 -6.49
CA ASP A 648 13.38 18.88 -7.28
C ASP A 648 14.28 19.50 -8.36
N GLN A 649 14.00 20.75 -8.77
CA GLN A 649 14.80 21.48 -9.75
C GLN A 649 16.13 21.98 -9.15
N ALA A 650 16.20 22.21 -7.83
CA ALA A 650 17.43 22.61 -7.12
C ALA A 650 18.51 21.51 -7.07
N ALA A 651 18.16 20.28 -7.47
CA ALA A 651 19.10 19.18 -7.67
C ALA A 651 19.99 19.35 -8.93
N PHE A 652 19.58 20.17 -9.90
CA PHE A 652 20.38 20.43 -11.10
C PHE A 652 21.33 21.61 -10.88
N ARG A 653 22.66 21.37 -10.97
CA ARG A 653 23.70 22.41 -10.82
C ARG A 653 23.58 23.57 -11.82
N SER A 654 22.87 23.38 -12.94
CA SER A 654 22.61 24.41 -13.95
C SER A 654 21.36 25.26 -13.69
N PHE A 655 20.56 24.93 -12.67
CA PHE A 655 19.30 25.63 -12.38
C PHE A 655 19.54 26.87 -11.50
N ASN A 656 19.96 27.97 -12.13
CA ASN A 656 20.02 29.27 -11.48
C ASN A 656 18.60 29.87 -11.39
N HIS A 657 17.94 29.67 -10.26
CA HIS A 657 16.77 30.47 -9.89
C HIS A 657 17.19 31.94 -9.76
N SER A 658 16.34 32.89 -10.15
CA SER A 658 16.58 34.34 -10.01
C SER A 658 16.52 34.87 -8.56
N GLY A 659 16.74 34.00 -7.57
CA GLY A 659 16.70 34.31 -6.14
C GLY A 659 18.08 34.40 -5.50
N SER A 660 18.12 34.50 -4.16
CA SER A 660 19.39 34.47 -3.43
C SER A 660 20.01 33.07 -3.45
N LYS A 661 21.36 32.99 -3.45
CA LYS A 661 22.09 31.71 -3.41
C LYS A 661 21.68 30.83 -2.22
N GLN A 662 21.44 31.46 -1.07
CA GLN A 662 20.96 30.85 0.17
C GLN A 662 19.62 30.12 -0.01
N ARG A 663 18.72 30.65 -0.85
CA ARG A 663 17.42 29.99 -1.10
C ARG A 663 17.59 28.75 -1.98
N THR A 664 18.35 28.82 -3.06
CA THR A 664 18.67 27.66 -3.91
C THR A 664 19.37 26.55 -3.11
N GLU A 665 20.19 26.92 -2.11
CA GLU A 665 20.78 25.98 -1.16
C GLU A 665 19.74 25.35 -0.23
N GLN A 666 18.87 26.14 0.41
CA GLN A 666 17.79 25.64 1.26
C GLN A 666 16.88 24.66 0.50
N ASP A 667 16.43 25.04 -0.70
CA ASP A 667 15.58 24.20 -1.56
C ASP A 667 16.27 22.86 -1.89
N ARG A 668 17.60 22.88 -2.11
CA ARG A 668 18.41 21.68 -2.34
C ARG A 668 18.57 20.81 -1.09
N ILE A 669 18.81 21.40 0.08
CA ILE A 669 18.87 20.67 1.37
C ILE A 669 17.53 19.96 1.59
N VAL A 670 16.42 20.69 1.48
CA VAL A 670 15.07 20.13 1.64
C VAL A 670 14.82 19.00 0.64
N TRP A 671 15.20 19.15 -0.63
CA TRP A 671 15.08 18.07 -1.61
C TRP A 671 15.93 16.82 -1.29
N ALA A 672 17.16 17.01 -0.79
CA ALA A 672 18.01 15.91 -0.34
C ALA A 672 17.36 15.11 0.81
N TYR A 673 16.75 15.82 1.78
CA TYR A 673 16.02 15.18 2.88
C TYR A 673 14.68 14.55 2.45
N ILE A 674 13.92 15.13 1.51
CA ILE A 674 12.76 14.47 0.88
C ILE A 674 13.17 13.11 0.31
N PHE A 675 14.28 13.07 -0.44
CA PHE A 675 14.81 11.84 -1.01
C PHE A 675 15.22 10.83 0.07
N ILE A 676 15.98 11.24 1.08
CA ILE A 676 16.39 10.37 2.19
C ILE A 676 15.17 9.76 2.90
N ALA A 677 14.22 10.60 3.31
CA ALA A 677 13.04 10.18 4.06
C ALA A 677 12.18 9.19 3.27
N ASP A 678 11.79 9.53 2.03
CA ASP A 678 10.99 8.66 1.15
C ASP A 678 11.64 7.28 0.95
N ARG A 679 12.97 7.23 0.78
CA ARG A 679 13.68 5.94 0.65
C ARG A 679 13.64 5.14 1.95
N GLN A 680 13.90 5.78 3.09
CA GLN A 680 13.89 5.11 4.39
C GLN A 680 12.50 4.58 4.76
N ILE A 681 11.44 5.39 4.63
CA ILE A 681 10.08 4.97 5.00
C ILE A 681 9.47 3.95 4.02
N SER A 682 9.75 4.08 2.71
CA SER A 682 9.37 3.07 1.70
C SER A 682 9.97 1.70 2.02
N VAL A 683 11.29 1.66 2.30
CA VAL A 683 11.98 0.41 2.68
C VAL A 683 11.45 -0.12 4.02
N ARG A 684 11.14 0.75 4.98
CA ARG A 684 10.59 0.38 6.29
C ARG A 684 9.30 -0.43 6.16
N LEU A 685 8.38 0.05 5.34
CA LEU A 685 7.05 -0.54 5.08
C LEU A 685 6.98 -1.54 3.91
N GLY A 686 8.10 -1.76 3.21
CA GLY A 686 8.15 -2.62 2.02
C GLY A 686 7.34 -2.08 0.81
N GLN A 687 7.26 -0.76 0.66
CA GLN A 687 6.50 -0.05 -0.38
C GLN A 687 7.41 0.54 -1.47
N SER A 688 6.80 0.93 -2.59
CA SER A 688 7.50 1.63 -3.69
C SER A 688 7.74 3.11 -3.40
N PHE A 689 8.94 3.60 -3.73
CA PHE A 689 9.32 5.02 -3.63
C PHE A 689 8.38 5.97 -4.39
N TRP A 690 8.05 7.10 -3.77
CA TRP A 690 7.23 8.13 -4.40
C TRP A 690 8.03 9.08 -5.31
N SER A 691 9.17 9.62 -4.84
CA SER A 691 9.87 10.66 -5.59
C SER A 691 10.76 10.08 -6.69
N ARG A 692 10.63 10.62 -7.90
CA ARG A 692 11.33 10.15 -9.12
C ARG A 692 12.30 11.19 -9.70
N GLY A 693 12.63 12.22 -8.91
CA GLY A 693 13.48 13.35 -9.30
C GLY A 693 15.00 13.03 -9.36
N PRO A 694 15.87 14.05 -9.54
CA PRO A 694 17.20 13.90 -10.14
C PRO A 694 18.32 13.24 -9.30
N SER A 695 17.98 12.41 -8.31
CA SER A 695 18.91 11.87 -7.30
C SER A 695 20.15 11.17 -7.88
N LEU A 696 19.97 10.37 -8.94
CA LEU A 696 21.05 9.64 -9.61
C LEU A 696 21.95 10.53 -10.49
N ALA A 697 21.46 11.71 -10.90
CA ALA A 697 22.16 12.60 -11.82
C ALA A 697 22.94 13.72 -11.11
N ALA A 698 22.46 14.19 -9.95
CA ALA A 698 23.00 15.37 -9.27
C ALA A 698 24.43 15.19 -8.73
N LYS A 699 24.76 13.99 -8.20
CA LYS A 699 26.00 13.69 -7.46
C LYS A 699 26.39 14.81 -6.50
N PHE A 700 25.60 15.00 -5.44
CA PHE A 700 25.88 16.01 -4.42
C PHE A 700 27.20 15.71 -3.71
N THR A 701 27.99 16.76 -3.44
CA THR A 701 29.17 16.72 -2.59
C THR A 701 28.96 17.59 -1.35
N ALA A 702 29.84 17.50 -0.34
CA ALA A 702 29.80 18.40 0.82
C ALA A 702 29.83 19.90 0.42
N ASP A 703 30.45 20.24 -0.72
CA ASP A 703 30.53 21.61 -1.26
C ASP A 703 29.16 22.16 -1.71
N ASP A 704 28.17 21.29 -1.95
CA ASP A 704 26.81 21.69 -2.34
C ASP A 704 25.96 22.23 -1.18
N PHE A 705 26.48 22.18 0.06
CA PHE A 705 25.77 22.49 1.31
C PHE A 705 26.59 23.41 2.27
N PRO A 706 27.05 24.61 1.85
CA PRO A 706 27.93 25.48 2.64
C PRO A 706 27.35 26.01 3.98
N SER A 707 26.04 25.88 4.23
CA SER A 707 25.40 26.13 5.53
C SER A 707 25.52 24.96 6.53
N LEU A 708 25.88 23.76 6.06
CA LEU A 708 26.09 22.54 6.86
C LEU A 708 27.58 22.20 7.04
N GLN A 709 28.49 23.03 6.52
CA GLN A 709 29.94 22.91 6.72
C GLN A 709 30.33 23.24 8.18
N PRO A 710 31.48 22.76 8.67
CA PRO A 710 32.00 23.08 10.00
C PRO A 710 32.03 24.58 10.31
N ARG A 711 31.43 24.96 11.46
CA ARG A 711 31.45 26.33 12.00
C ARG A 711 31.68 26.32 13.52
N PRO A 712 32.25 27.38 14.10
CA PRO A 712 32.41 27.51 15.56
C PRO A 712 31.10 27.43 16.33
N GLU A 713 29.99 27.86 15.73
CA GLU A 713 28.61 27.78 16.27
C GLU A 713 28.09 26.34 16.43
N ASN A 714 28.73 25.36 15.78
CA ASN A 714 28.26 23.98 15.64
C ASN A 714 29.22 22.96 16.27
N ASP A 715 30.03 23.36 17.25
CA ASP A 715 31.19 22.60 17.76
C ASP A 715 32.19 22.18 16.66
N ASN A 716 32.11 22.81 15.48
CA ASN A 716 32.79 22.44 14.22
C ASN A 716 32.40 21.07 13.62
N GLU A 717 31.19 20.57 13.87
CA GLU A 717 30.68 19.34 13.24
C GLU A 717 30.48 19.47 11.71
N ASP A 718 30.95 18.47 10.96
CA ASP A 718 30.82 18.38 9.50
C ASP A 718 29.52 17.67 9.07
N TYR A 719 28.41 18.40 9.17
CA TYR A 719 27.10 17.93 8.74
C TYR A 719 26.99 17.77 7.22
N ALA A 720 27.77 18.53 6.43
CA ALA A 720 27.78 18.44 4.97
C ALA A 720 28.37 17.12 4.46
N SER A 721 29.53 16.71 4.98
CA SER A 721 30.13 15.39 4.68
C SER A 721 29.29 14.24 5.25
N TRP A 722 28.69 14.40 6.44
CA TRP A 722 27.76 13.41 6.99
C TRP A 722 26.51 13.24 6.09
N LEU A 723 25.98 14.32 5.54
CA LEU A 723 24.85 14.28 4.62
C LEU A 723 25.23 13.57 3.31
N GLN A 724 26.39 13.88 2.71
CA GLN A 724 26.88 13.16 1.53
C GLN A 724 27.04 11.65 1.82
N ALA A 725 27.74 11.29 2.91
CA ALA A 725 27.95 9.91 3.31
C ALA A 725 26.61 9.17 3.55
N SER A 726 25.61 9.87 4.09
CA SER A 726 24.26 9.35 4.28
C SER A 726 23.50 9.15 2.96
N MET A 727 23.61 10.09 2.01
CA MET A 727 23.00 9.95 0.69
C MET A 727 23.58 8.78 -0.11
N GLU A 728 24.90 8.55 -0.03
CA GLU A 728 25.55 7.39 -0.66
C GLU A 728 25.05 6.06 -0.09
N LEU A 729 24.90 5.95 1.24
CA LEU A 729 24.27 4.79 1.87
C LEU A 729 22.81 4.59 1.42
N ILE A 730 22.03 5.67 1.34
CA ILE A 730 20.64 5.60 0.85
C ILE A 730 20.57 5.23 -0.63
N GLN A 731 21.55 5.58 -1.45
CA GLN A 731 21.61 5.14 -2.84
C GLN A 731 21.91 3.63 -2.96
N ILE A 732 22.76 3.06 -2.10
CA ILE A 732 22.95 1.61 -1.99
C ILE A 732 21.64 0.94 -1.57
N LEU A 733 20.95 1.48 -0.56
CA LEU A 733 19.67 0.95 -0.07
C LEU A 733 18.55 1.01 -1.12
N HIS A 734 18.47 2.10 -1.88
CA HIS A 734 17.55 2.27 -3.01
C HIS A 734 17.80 1.21 -4.09
N ASN A 735 19.06 1.03 -4.50
CA ASN A 735 19.45 0.03 -5.50
C ASN A 735 19.13 -1.39 -5.01
N ALA A 736 19.42 -1.69 -3.75
CA ALA A 736 19.10 -2.96 -3.11
C ALA A 736 17.60 -3.25 -3.12
N HIS A 737 16.77 -2.29 -2.71
CA HIS A 737 15.32 -2.44 -2.69
C HIS A 737 14.74 -2.61 -4.11
N ALA A 738 15.12 -1.74 -5.05
CA ALA A 738 14.65 -1.77 -6.43
C ALA A 738 15.07 -3.06 -7.19
N ILE A 739 16.23 -3.64 -6.87
CA ILE A 739 16.66 -4.90 -7.49
C ILE A 739 16.02 -6.11 -6.79
N LEU A 740 16.15 -6.23 -5.47
CA LEU A 740 15.78 -7.43 -4.72
C LEU A 740 14.26 -7.56 -4.49
N TYR A 741 13.55 -6.43 -4.33
CA TYR A 741 12.15 -6.40 -3.86
C TYR A 741 11.17 -5.71 -4.83
N SER A 742 11.56 -5.39 -6.06
CA SER A 742 10.71 -4.63 -7.02
C SER A 742 9.35 -5.25 -7.35
N SER A 743 9.20 -6.56 -7.23
CA SER A 743 7.89 -7.21 -7.22
C SER A 743 7.97 -8.57 -6.54
N LYS A 744 6.85 -9.05 -5.99
CA LYS A 744 6.79 -10.35 -5.29
C LYS A 744 7.21 -11.52 -6.19
N ASP A 745 6.80 -11.52 -7.45
CA ASP A 745 7.12 -12.61 -8.38
C ASP A 745 8.57 -12.54 -8.89
N ARG A 746 9.14 -11.35 -9.08
CA ARG A 746 10.58 -11.21 -9.38
C ARG A 746 11.43 -11.63 -8.19
N THR A 747 11.02 -11.24 -6.98
CA THR A 747 11.63 -11.70 -5.70
C THR A 747 11.64 -13.22 -5.64
N LEU A 748 10.49 -13.87 -5.84
CA LEU A 748 10.36 -15.33 -5.79
C LEU A 748 11.09 -16.03 -6.95
N ALA A 749 11.14 -15.45 -8.14
CA ALA A 749 11.93 -15.98 -9.26
C ALA A 749 13.42 -16.03 -8.89
N MET A 750 14.00 -14.90 -8.44
CA MET A 750 15.39 -14.84 -7.97
C MET A 750 15.63 -15.84 -6.82
N VAL A 751 14.72 -15.94 -5.85
CA VAL A 751 14.80 -16.92 -4.74
C VAL A 751 14.82 -18.38 -5.23
N TYR A 752 14.14 -18.72 -6.32
CA TYR A 752 14.14 -20.10 -6.85
C TYR A 752 15.24 -20.38 -7.88
N GLU A 753 15.76 -19.35 -8.57
CA GLU A 753 16.82 -19.48 -9.57
C GLU A 753 18.22 -19.38 -8.96
N GLY A 754 18.40 -18.54 -7.93
CA GLY A 754 19.69 -18.27 -7.26
C GLY A 754 20.42 -17.02 -7.77
N ASP A 755 19.93 -16.42 -8.85
CA ASP A 755 20.53 -15.32 -9.62
C ASP A 755 20.73 -13.98 -8.86
N TYR A 756 20.37 -13.91 -7.57
CA TYR A 756 20.61 -12.74 -6.70
C TYR A 756 22.03 -12.67 -6.13
N ALA A 757 22.78 -13.78 -6.11
CA ALA A 757 24.10 -13.82 -5.47
C ALA A 757 25.06 -12.72 -5.98
N ARG A 758 25.09 -12.48 -7.30
CA ARG A 758 25.84 -11.38 -7.93
C ARG A 758 25.49 -10.01 -7.33
N TYR A 759 24.20 -9.72 -7.15
CA TYR A 759 23.76 -8.43 -6.62
C TYR A 759 24.14 -8.27 -5.14
N LEU A 760 24.15 -9.36 -4.36
CA LEU A 760 24.63 -9.32 -2.98
C LEU A 760 26.15 -9.06 -2.91
N ASP A 761 26.95 -9.62 -3.81
CA ASP A 761 28.37 -9.27 -3.94
C ASP A 761 28.60 -7.83 -4.45
N ASP A 762 27.76 -7.32 -5.38
CA ASP A 762 27.80 -5.93 -5.85
C ASP A 762 27.48 -4.94 -4.70
N PHE A 763 26.42 -5.20 -3.91
CA PHE A 763 26.07 -4.37 -2.76
C PHE A 763 27.09 -4.47 -1.63
N ARG A 764 27.64 -5.67 -1.37
CA ARG A 764 28.76 -5.87 -0.43
C ARG A 764 29.95 -5.01 -0.84
N THR A 765 30.34 -5.06 -2.12
CA THR A 765 31.47 -4.30 -2.65
C THR A 765 31.23 -2.81 -2.46
N SER A 766 30.06 -2.32 -2.88
CA SER A 766 29.63 -0.92 -2.72
C SER A 766 29.70 -0.46 -1.27
N ALA A 767 29.18 -1.26 -0.33
CA ALA A 767 29.24 -0.97 1.10
C ALA A 767 30.68 -0.96 1.63
N THR A 768 31.53 -1.92 1.24
CA THR A 768 32.94 -1.92 1.67
C THR A 768 33.75 -0.74 1.12
N THR A 769 33.48 -0.29 -0.11
CA THR A 769 34.07 0.93 -0.67
C THR A 769 33.64 2.15 0.13
N TRP A 770 32.33 2.29 0.42
CA TRP A 770 31.81 3.36 1.27
C TRP A 770 32.45 3.35 2.67
N ARG A 771 32.63 2.17 3.30
CA ARG A 771 33.25 2.05 4.63
C ARG A 771 34.72 2.48 4.63
N SER A 772 35.45 2.21 3.55
CA SER A 772 36.83 2.66 3.37
C SER A 772 36.94 4.16 3.17
N ALA A 773 35.96 4.80 2.52
CA ALA A 773 35.93 6.26 2.34
C ALA A 773 35.51 6.99 3.64
N TRP A 774 34.39 6.60 4.24
CA TRP A 774 33.74 7.37 5.32
C TRP A 774 33.98 6.84 6.73
N GLY A 775 34.57 5.66 6.90
CA GLY A 775 34.81 5.08 8.23
C GLY A 775 35.68 5.95 9.16
N ASN A 776 36.56 6.77 8.57
CA ASN A 776 37.44 7.69 9.29
C ASN A 776 36.93 9.15 9.33
N LEU A 777 35.68 9.42 8.92
CA LEU A 777 35.08 10.77 8.99
C LEU A 777 35.19 11.38 10.41
N ALA A 778 35.58 12.65 10.47
CA ALA A 778 35.82 13.41 11.69
C ALA A 778 34.57 14.19 12.13
N VAL A 779 33.62 13.47 12.73
CA VAL A 779 32.39 13.99 13.36
C VAL A 779 32.21 13.32 14.73
N SER A 780 31.40 13.92 15.61
CA SER A 780 31.20 13.46 16.98
C SER A 780 30.88 11.96 17.07
N PRO A 781 31.27 11.28 18.18
CA PRO A 781 30.93 9.87 18.40
C PRO A 781 29.43 9.58 18.33
N LYS A 782 28.56 10.55 18.69
CA LYS A 782 27.09 10.46 18.55
C LYS A 782 26.70 10.30 17.07
N ILE A 783 27.03 11.29 16.25
CA ILE A 783 26.70 11.35 14.81
C ILE A 783 27.36 10.19 14.05
N LYS A 784 28.64 9.90 14.34
CA LYS A 784 29.38 8.81 13.72
C LYS A 784 28.74 7.45 13.98
N THR A 785 28.14 7.25 15.16
CA THR A 785 27.47 5.98 15.49
C THR A 785 26.14 5.82 14.75
N THR A 786 25.37 6.88 14.50
CA THR A 786 24.13 6.77 13.70
C THR A 786 24.42 6.39 12.24
N LEU A 787 25.50 6.94 11.67
CA LEU A 787 25.97 6.61 10.33
C LEU A 787 26.44 5.14 10.24
N LEU A 788 27.17 4.65 11.26
CA LEU A 788 27.57 3.25 11.36
C LEU A 788 26.39 2.29 11.57
N ILE A 789 25.37 2.68 12.36
CA ILE A 789 24.14 1.89 12.51
C ILE A 789 23.41 1.77 11.16
N MET A 790 23.34 2.86 10.37
CA MET A 790 22.74 2.81 9.03
C MET A 790 23.55 1.92 8.06
N TYR A 791 24.89 1.98 8.12
CA TYR A 791 25.76 1.07 7.36
C TYR A 791 25.52 -0.40 7.72
N GLU A 792 25.54 -0.76 9.02
CA GLU A 792 25.34 -2.15 9.44
C GLU A 792 23.90 -2.60 9.16
N TYR A 793 22.91 -1.71 9.21
CA TYR A 793 21.53 -1.98 8.78
C TYR A 793 21.45 -2.29 7.27
N ILE A 794 22.14 -1.55 6.41
CA ILE A 794 22.15 -1.81 4.96
C ILE A 794 22.85 -3.15 4.65
N CYS A 795 23.94 -3.45 5.34
CA CYS A 795 24.60 -4.76 5.26
C CYS A 795 23.68 -5.90 5.73
N LEU A 796 22.93 -5.68 6.80
CA LEU A 796 21.93 -6.61 7.32
C LEU A 796 20.77 -6.80 6.32
N TYR A 797 20.15 -5.73 5.85
CA TYR A 797 18.97 -5.73 4.97
C TYR A 797 19.24 -6.41 3.62
N THR A 798 20.39 -6.13 3.00
CA THR A 798 20.83 -6.79 1.76
C THR A 798 21.05 -8.27 1.96
N ASN A 799 21.85 -8.66 2.95
CA ASN A 799 22.22 -10.06 3.17
C ASN A 799 21.07 -10.91 3.76
N ALA A 800 20.14 -10.31 4.51
CA ALA A 800 18.95 -10.98 5.04
C ALA A 800 18.06 -11.62 3.95
N PHE A 801 18.12 -11.08 2.72
CA PHE A 801 17.48 -11.68 1.55
C PHE A 801 17.85 -13.16 1.38
N SER A 802 19.14 -13.51 1.56
CA SER A 802 19.64 -14.87 1.43
C SER A 802 19.08 -15.82 2.49
N PHE A 803 18.88 -15.33 3.72
CA PHE A 803 18.29 -16.09 4.82
C PHE A 803 16.81 -16.38 4.55
N GLN A 804 16.04 -15.37 4.16
CA GLN A 804 14.64 -15.55 3.73
C GLN A 804 14.55 -16.46 2.50
N ALA A 805 15.50 -16.38 1.56
CA ALA A 805 15.56 -17.25 0.39
C ALA A 805 15.76 -18.74 0.76
N VAL A 806 16.66 -19.05 1.69
CA VAL A 806 16.85 -20.43 2.19
C VAL A 806 15.60 -20.93 2.91
N LEU A 807 14.99 -20.13 3.80
CA LEU A 807 13.73 -20.51 4.47
C LEU A 807 12.62 -20.80 3.44
N THR A 808 12.45 -19.92 2.44
CA THR A 808 11.44 -20.05 1.37
C THR A 808 11.67 -21.27 0.48
N ARG A 809 12.93 -21.69 0.27
CA ARG A 809 13.27 -22.95 -0.41
C ARG A 809 13.06 -24.18 0.48
N ALA A 810 13.32 -24.07 1.78
CA ALA A 810 13.23 -25.17 2.75
C ALA A 810 11.80 -25.55 3.11
N SER A 811 10.89 -24.57 3.25
CA SER A 811 9.46 -24.77 3.55
C SER A 811 8.64 -25.39 2.40
N ARG A 812 9.29 -25.80 1.31
CA ARG A 812 8.62 -26.30 0.10
C ARG A 812 8.42 -27.82 0.18
N PRO A 813 7.17 -28.35 0.16
CA PRO A 813 6.91 -29.77 0.35
C PRO A 813 7.56 -30.64 -0.73
N HIS A 814 8.40 -31.58 -0.30
CA HIS A 814 9.19 -32.44 -1.19
C HIS A 814 8.29 -33.50 -1.85
N ARG A 815 8.14 -33.44 -3.18
CA ARG A 815 7.29 -34.37 -3.97
C ARG A 815 7.86 -35.80 -4.11
N SER A 816 8.69 -36.26 -3.18
CA SER A 816 9.37 -37.56 -3.27
C SER A 816 9.77 -38.14 -1.91
N SER A 817 8.79 -38.61 -1.14
CA SER A 817 8.97 -39.72 -0.19
C SER A 817 7.73 -40.62 -0.18
N THR A 818 7.91 -41.89 0.16
CA THR A 818 6.83 -42.88 0.28
C THR A 818 5.98 -42.66 1.54
N LYS A 819 4.76 -43.24 1.59
CA LYS A 819 3.76 -43.08 2.67
C LYS A 819 4.14 -43.68 4.06
N ARG A 820 5.41 -43.64 4.46
CA ARG A 820 5.86 -43.85 5.85
C ARG A 820 6.97 -42.83 6.15
N GLN A 821 6.82 -42.12 7.28
CA GLN A 821 7.70 -41.01 7.72
C GLN A 821 7.68 -39.76 6.82
N GLN A 822 6.51 -39.15 6.64
CA GLN A 822 6.43 -37.68 6.53
C GLN A 822 6.14 -37.11 7.91
N ARG A 823 7.19 -36.95 8.72
CA ARG A 823 7.22 -35.85 9.69
C ARG A 823 7.59 -34.59 8.91
N GLU A 824 6.86 -33.51 9.14
CA GLU A 824 7.30 -32.17 8.73
C GLU A 824 8.70 -31.92 9.29
N ARG A 825 9.59 -31.27 8.53
CA ARG A 825 10.84 -30.79 9.10
C ARG A 825 10.53 -29.62 10.03
N PRO A 826 10.83 -29.69 11.33
CA PRO A 826 10.71 -28.53 12.21
C PRO A 826 11.50 -27.35 11.66
N PHE A 827 10.99 -26.13 11.86
CA PHE A 827 11.74 -24.90 11.59
C PHE A 827 13.14 -24.92 12.23
N ALA A 828 13.25 -25.54 13.41
CA ALA A 828 14.49 -25.81 14.16
C ALA A 828 15.59 -26.53 13.39
N ASP A 829 15.23 -27.37 12.40
CA ASP A 829 16.16 -28.29 11.77
C ASP A 829 16.65 -27.81 10.39
N ILE A 830 16.18 -26.65 9.91
CA ILE A 830 16.44 -26.17 8.54
C ILE A 830 17.94 -25.95 8.28
N LEU A 831 18.62 -25.19 9.15
CA LEU A 831 20.05 -24.88 9.06
C LEU A 831 20.91 -25.75 9.98
N SER A 832 20.34 -26.77 10.63
CA SER A 832 21.01 -27.68 11.59
C SER A 832 22.35 -28.28 11.11
N LYS A 833 22.52 -28.45 9.80
CA LYS A 833 23.76 -28.93 9.16
C LYS A 833 24.88 -27.89 9.09
N GLY A 834 24.64 -26.68 9.60
CA GLY A 834 25.55 -25.54 9.55
C GLY A 834 25.26 -24.63 8.36
N ILE A 835 25.43 -23.32 8.58
CA ILE A 835 25.22 -22.27 7.59
C ILE A 835 26.01 -22.55 6.29
N MET A 836 27.27 -22.99 6.43
CA MET A 836 28.18 -23.25 5.31
C MET A 836 27.87 -24.52 4.50
N ALA A 837 26.85 -25.31 4.90
CA ALA A 837 26.34 -26.42 4.08
C ALA A 837 25.39 -25.94 2.95
N PHE A 838 25.09 -24.63 2.90
CA PHE A 838 24.24 -23.99 1.90
C PHE A 838 25.07 -23.05 1.01
N PRO A 839 24.77 -22.91 -0.29
CA PRO A 839 25.48 -21.98 -1.17
C PRO A 839 25.33 -20.51 -0.72
N ASP A 840 24.23 -20.22 -0.01
CA ASP A 840 23.91 -18.93 0.60
C ASP A 840 24.71 -18.62 1.87
N GLY A 841 25.47 -19.58 2.40
CA GLY A 841 25.97 -19.55 3.77
C GLY A 841 26.84 -18.32 4.11
N ARG A 842 27.62 -17.84 3.14
CA ARG A 842 28.41 -16.61 3.26
C ARG A 842 27.52 -15.41 3.61
N TYR A 843 26.48 -15.17 2.82
CA TYR A 843 25.55 -14.05 3.03
C TYR A 843 24.75 -14.19 4.33
N ILE A 844 24.32 -15.42 4.69
CA ILE A 844 23.63 -15.65 5.97
C ILE A 844 24.55 -15.35 7.17
N PHE A 845 25.83 -15.71 7.07
CA PHE A 845 26.83 -15.36 8.08
C PHE A 845 27.08 -13.85 8.14
N ASP A 846 27.23 -13.19 6.99
CA ASP A 846 27.41 -11.73 6.92
C ASP A 846 26.19 -10.98 7.49
N ALA A 847 24.96 -11.46 7.28
CA ALA A 847 23.74 -10.91 7.89
C ALA A 847 23.74 -11.05 9.42
N ILE A 848 24.08 -12.23 9.95
CA ILE A 848 24.18 -12.46 11.41
C ILE A 848 25.29 -11.58 12.02
N SER A 849 26.41 -11.41 11.32
CA SER A 849 27.51 -10.53 11.71
C SER A 849 27.07 -9.06 11.77
N ALA A 850 26.41 -8.57 10.71
CA ALA A 850 25.88 -7.21 10.64
C ALA A 850 24.83 -6.93 11.74
N ALA A 851 23.90 -7.87 11.98
CA ALA A 851 22.94 -7.76 13.08
C ALA A 851 23.61 -7.69 14.47
N MET A 852 24.67 -8.48 14.69
CA MET A 852 25.43 -8.43 15.94
C MET A 852 26.24 -7.14 16.09
N SER A 853 26.82 -6.62 15.00
CA SER A 853 27.50 -5.31 14.98
C SER A 853 26.54 -4.16 15.24
N LEU A 854 25.35 -4.17 14.61
CA LEU A 854 24.29 -3.20 14.81
C LEU A 854 23.82 -3.18 16.28
N LEU A 855 23.47 -4.35 16.84
CA LEU A 855 23.12 -4.44 18.25
C LEU A 855 24.29 -4.02 19.16
N LYS A 856 25.55 -4.31 18.81
CA LYS A 856 26.72 -3.85 19.59
C LYS A 856 26.85 -2.32 19.58
N LEU A 857 26.61 -1.66 18.44
CA LEU A 857 26.63 -0.19 18.35
C LEU A 857 25.54 0.42 19.24
N MET A 858 24.28 -0.03 19.11
CA MET A 858 23.18 0.46 19.94
C MET A 858 23.38 0.16 21.44
N ASN A 859 23.95 -1.00 21.77
CA ASN A 859 24.33 -1.37 23.13
C ASN A 859 25.45 -0.51 23.75
N ASN A 860 26.14 0.30 22.95
CA ASN A 860 27.23 1.16 23.40
C ASN A 860 26.86 2.65 23.41
N LEU A 861 25.63 3.00 23.03
CA LEU A 861 25.09 4.35 23.19
C LEU A 861 24.63 4.58 24.63
N ASP A 862 24.70 5.83 25.07
CA ASP A 862 24.13 6.25 26.35
C ASP A 862 22.59 6.21 26.27
N PRO A 863 21.88 5.50 27.18
CA PRO A 863 20.42 5.40 27.11
C PRO A 863 19.69 6.74 27.28
N GLN A 864 20.24 7.66 28.08
CA GLN A 864 19.54 8.85 28.59
C GLN A 864 19.96 10.16 27.91
N HIS A 865 21.15 10.22 27.32
CA HIS A 865 21.74 11.44 26.72
C HIS A 865 21.99 11.31 25.21
N VAL A 866 21.66 10.15 24.63
CA VAL A 866 21.85 9.85 23.21
C VAL A 866 20.70 9.01 22.65
N LEU A 867 20.35 7.88 23.29
CA LEU A 867 19.47 6.89 22.66
C LEU A 867 17.99 7.32 22.61
N CYS A 868 17.46 7.98 23.65
CA CYS A 868 16.11 8.56 23.71
C CYS A 868 15.82 9.55 22.55
N TYR A 869 16.76 10.44 22.25
CA TYR A 869 16.58 11.50 21.25
C TYR A 869 16.80 11.02 19.80
N LEU A 870 17.06 9.73 19.55
CA LEU A 870 17.24 9.21 18.20
C LEU A 870 15.92 9.21 17.40
N PRO A 871 15.97 9.54 16.09
CA PRO A 871 14.88 9.31 15.15
C PRO A 871 14.33 7.87 15.17
N SER A 872 13.01 7.73 15.03
CA SER A 872 12.26 6.47 15.14
C SER A 872 12.88 5.29 14.36
N ARG A 873 13.44 5.58 13.17
CA ARG A 873 14.12 4.62 12.29
C ARG A 873 15.18 3.76 12.98
N TYR A 874 15.97 4.31 13.91
CA TYR A 874 17.12 3.59 14.47
C TYR A 874 16.70 2.48 15.43
N TYR A 875 15.64 2.66 16.22
CA TYR A 875 15.08 1.59 17.06
C TYR A 875 14.59 0.42 16.22
N LEU A 876 13.94 0.71 15.10
CA LEU A 876 13.39 -0.29 14.19
C LEU A 876 14.49 -1.10 13.48
N TYR A 877 15.65 -0.49 13.19
CA TYR A 877 16.83 -1.23 12.71
C TYR A 877 17.35 -2.22 13.78
N GLY A 878 17.36 -1.82 15.06
CA GLY A 878 17.68 -2.69 16.20
C GLY A 878 16.66 -3.80 16.42
N VAL A 879 15.36 -3.51 16.31
CA VAL A 879 14.27 -4.48 16.35
C VAL A 879 14.40 -5.50 15.22
N TYR A 880 14.64 -5.06 13.98
CA TYR A 880 14.85 -5.93 12.82
C TYR A 880 16.05 -6.87 13.03
N ALA A 881 17.17 -6.36 13.54
CA ALA A 881 18.34 -7.16 13.92
C ALA A 881 18.02 -8.19 15.02
N ALA A 882 17.31 -7.80 16.08
CA ALA A 882 16.95 -8.70 17.17
C ALA A 882 15.96 -9.79 16.74
N VAL A 883 14.99 -9.49 15.87
CA VAL A 883 14.05 -10.49 15.32
C VAL A 883 14.76 -11.43 14.34
N LEU A 884 15.64 -10.92 13.46
CA LEU A 884 16.43 -11.77 12.55
C LEU A 884 17.36 -12.72 13.33
N LEU A 885 18.04 -12.23 14.37
CA LEU A 885 18.89 -13.06 15.23
C LEU A 885 18.07 -14.13 15.97
N HIS A 886 16.84 -13.82 16.41
CA HIS A 886 15.95 -14.82 16.98
C HIS A 886 15.58 -15.89 15.93
N LYS A 887 15.22 -15.49 14.71
CA LYS A 887 14.89 -16.44 13.63
C LYS A 887 16.11 -17.29 13.23
N ALA A 888 17.32 -16.73 13.21
CA ALA A 888 18.55 -17.46 12.90
C ALA A 888 18.88 -18.51 13.97
N ASP A 889 18.80 -18.16 15.26
CA ASP A 889 18.89 -19.12 16.37
C ASP A 889 17.84 -20.24 16.24
N ARG A 890 16.58 -19.84 16.03
CA ARG A 890 15.44 -20.75 15.89
C ARG A 890 15.49 -21.64 14.65
N ALA A 891 16.26 -21.29 13.62
CA ALA A 891 16.43 -22.08 12.40
C ALA A 891 17.59 -23.10 12.51
N GLY A 892 18.34 -23.10 13.62
CA GLY A 892 19.53 -23.93 13.81
C GLY A 892 20.80 -23.37 13.16
N ALA A 893 20.86 -22.06 12.85
CA ALA A 893 22.02 -21.44 12.22
C ALA A 893 23.25 -21.34 13.15
N LEU A 894 23.01 -21.16 14.45
CA LEU A 894 24.05 -21.03 15.48
C LEU A 894 24.45 -22.41 15.99
N GLN A 895 25.62 -22.91 15.57
CA GLN A 895 26.06 -24.27 15.90
C GLN A 895 26.77 -24.37 17.25
N SER A 896 27.42 -23.30 17.72
CA SER A 896 28.09 -23.28 19.02
C SER A 896 27.19 -22.72 20.13
N GLU A 897 27.19 -23.37 21.29
CA GLU A 897 26.51 -22.84 22.48
C GLU A 897 27.08 -21.47 22.90
N GLU A 898 28.36 -21.21 22.61
CA GLU A 898 29.01 -19.91 22.84
C GLU A 898 28.44 -18.82 21.90
N GLN A 899 28.19 -19.14 20.63
CA GLN A 899 27.51 -18.23 19.68
C GLN A 899 26.09 -17.93 20.16
N HIS A 900 25.34 -18.95 20.56
CA HIS A 900 24.00 -18.79 21.12
C HIS A 900 24.01 -17.88 22.37
N LYS A 901 24.97 -18.09 23.29
CA LYS A 901 25.15 -17.26 24.50
C LYS A 901 25.46 -15.81 24.12
N LYS A 902 26.40 -15.57 23.19
CA LYS A 902 26.76 -14.22 22.70
C LYS A 902 25.55 -13.48 22.08
N VAL A 903 24.79 -14.14 21.21
CA VAL A 903 23.59 -13.57 20.58
C VAL A 903 22.51 -13.24 21.62
N THR A 904 22.20 -14.19 22.50
CA THR A 904 21.17 -14.00 23.54
C THR A 904 21.54 -12.89 24.53
N THR A 905 22.80 -12.79 24.93
CA THR A 905 23.28 -11.71 25.81
C THR A 905 23.25 -10.35 25.12
N SER A 906 23.62 -10.26 23.83
CA SER A 906 23.55 -9.01 23.06
C SER A 906 22.10 -8.50 22.92
N ALA A 907 21.16 -9.39 22.60
CA ALA A 907 19.74 -9.06 22.51
C ALA A 907 19.14 -8.67 23.88
N ARG A 908 19.52 -9.36 24.97
CA ARG A 908 19.10 -9.00 26.34
C ARG A 908 19.67 -7.67 26.81
N LYS A 909 20.93 -7.35 26.47
CA LYS A 909 21.49 -6.01 26.74
C LYS A 909 20.73 -4.94 25.97
N PHE A 910 20.36 -5.19 24.71
CA PHE A 910 19.62 -4.23 23.88
C PHE A 910 18.23 -3.93 24.47
N VAL A 911 17.51 -4.96 24.91
CA VAL A 911 16.25 -4.80 25.65
C VAL A 911 16.41 -3.93 26.90
N ALA A 912 17.44 -4.18 27.71
CA ALA A 912 17.71 -3.41 28.92
C ALA A 912 18.23 -1.98 28.65
N VAL A 913 18.78 -1.71 27.45
CA VAL A 913 19.14 -0.37 26.99
C VAL A 913 17.89 0.40 26.54
N LEU A 914 16.97 -0.24 25.80
CA LEU A 914 15.67 0.34 25.46
C LEU A 914 14.86 0.69 26.72
N ASP A 915 14.81 -0.21 27.71
CA ASP A 915 14.14 0.03 29.00
C ASP A 915 14.66 1.30 29.70
N LYS A 916 15.99 1.52 29.67
CA LYS A 916 16.65 2.66 30.33
C LYS A 916 16.57 3.97 29.52
N ALA A 917 16.10 3.91 28.28
CA ALA A 917 15.98 5.04 27.36
C ALA A 917 14.52 5.49 27.15
N ALA A 918 13.55 4.85 27.81
CA ALA A 918 12.18 5.33 27.85
C ALA A 918 12.04 6.38 28.97
N SER A 919 11.80 7.64 28.60
CA SER A 919 11.51 8.71 29.57
C SER A 919 10.08 8.63 30.11
N THR A 920 9.15 8.13 29.30
CA THR A 920 7.73 7.93 29.63
C THR A 920 7.27 6.53 29.21
N GLU A 921 6.15 6.05 29.78
CA GLU A 921 5.53 4.78 29.34
C GLU A 921 5.00 4.87 27.90
N SER A 922 4.65 6.08 27.44
CA SER A 922 4.32 6.41 26.05
C SER A 922 5.52 6.43 25.10
N HIS A 923 6.77 6.33 25.60
CA HIS A 923 7.94 6.36 24.74
C HIS A 923 8.14 5.03 24.00
N ILE A 924 8.41 5.09 22.69
CA ILE A 924 8.44 3.92 21.78
C ILE A 924 9.44 2.83 22.23
N CYS A 925 10.52 3.21 22.91
CA CYS A 925 11.45 2.26 23.53
C CYS A 925 10.77 1.30 24.54
N HIS A 926 9.79 1.76 25.32
CA HIS A 926 9.04 0.94 26.27
C HIS A 926 8.22 -0.12 25.54
N THR A 927 7.50 0.28 24.49
CA THR A 927 6.71 -0.64 23.65
C THR A 927 7.60 -1.69 22.99
N TYR A 928 8.72 -1.28 22.38
CA TYR A 928 9.65 -2.21 21.73
C TYR A 928 10.40 -3.10 22.72
N SER A 929 10.79 -2.62 23.91
CA SER A 929 11.42 -3.44 24.94
C SER A 929 10.44 -4.49 25.50
N ARG A 930 9.19 -4.10 25.78
CA ARG A 930 8.09 -4.99 26.22
C ARG A 930 7.86 -6.13 25.24
N MET A 931 7.80 -5.82 23.94
CA MET A 931 7.63 -6.80 22.87
C MET A 931 8.87 -7.73 22.73
N LEU A 932 10.08 -7.18 22.79
CA LEU A 932 11.31 -7.98 22.71
C LEU A 932 11.53 -8.89 23.94
N LYS A 933 11.14 -8.45 25.15
CA LYS A 933 11.10 -9.28 26.37
C LYS A 933 10.24 -10.53 26.15
N GLN A 934 9.05 -10.35 25.57
CA GLN A 934 8.12 -11.45 25.28
C GLN A 934 8.69 -12.46 24.28
N LEU A 935 9.42 -12.01 23.25
CA LEU A 935 10.07 -12.90 22.27
C LEU A 935 11.23 -13.71 22.90
N TRP A 936 12.15 -13.04 23.60
CA TRP A 936 13.38 -13.64 24.12
C TRP A 936 13.19 -14.38 25.47
N GLY A 937 12.12 -14.10 26.23
CA GLY A 937 11.80 -14.77 27.49
C GLY A 937 11.39 -16.24 27.35
N ARG A 938 10.91 -16.67 26.17
CA ARG A 938 10.35 -18.01 25.90
C ARG A 938 11.29 -19.21 26.16
N ARG A 939 12.59 -18.99 26.46
CA ARG A 939 13.60 -20.05 26.66
C ARG A 939 13.72 -20.54 28.13
N GLN A 940 13.35 -19.72 29.11
CA GLN A 940 13.51 -20.04 30.54
C GLN A 940 12.51 -21.12 31.01
N ARG A 941 11.19 -20.83 30.89
CA ARG A 941 10.05 -21.69 31.31
C ARG A 941 10.07 -23.16 30.81
N LYS A 942 10.92 -23.52 29.84
CA LYS A 942 11.12 -24.91 29.38
C LYS A 942 12.28 -25.66 30.04
N LYS A 943 13.31 -24.98 30.56
CA LYS A 943 14.30 -25.65 31.43
C LYS A 943 13.71 -25.91 32.81
N ASP A 944 13.02 -24.92 33.37
CA ASP A 944 12.48 -24.97 34.75
C ASP A 944 11.35 -26.00 34.91
N LYS A 945 10.65 -26.37 33.82
CA LYS A 945 9.70 -27.49 33.79
C LYS A 945 10.37 -28.86 33.59
N HIS A 946 11.57 -28.94 33.02
CA HIS A 946 12.30 -30.21 32.93
C HIS A 946 13.04 -30.56 34.23
N SER A 947 13.60 -29.57 34.94
CA SER A 947 14.21 -29.80 36.26
C SER A 947 13.18 -30.23 37.32
N ARG A 948 11.98 -29.65 37.32
CA ARG A 948 10.85 -30.09 38.17
C ARG A 948 10.16 -31.38 37.72
N GLY A 949 10.56 -31.97 36.59
CA GLY A 949 9.93 -33.16 36.00
C GLY A 949 10.67 -34.48 36.22
N GLN A 950 11.79 -34.49 36.96
CA GLN A 950 12.64 -35.68 37.16
C GLN A 950 12.99 -35.97 38.63
N SER A 951 12.18 -35.47 39.57
CA SER A 951 12.36 -35.70 41.02
C SER A 951 11.04 -36.14 41.66
N ASN A 952 10.63 -37.40 41.41
CA ASN A 952 9.61 -38.11 42.18
C ASN A 952 9.61 -39.62 41.83
N THR A 953 10.66 -40.33 42.26
CA THR A 953 10.65 -41.78 42.49
C THR A 953 11.70 -42.06 43.56
N GLU A 954 11.41 -42.99 44.47
CA GLU A 954 12.06 -43.08 45.78
C GLU A 954 13.43 -43.79 45.76
N MET A 955 14.32 -43.41 46.69
CA MET A 955 14.89 -44.36 47.66
C MET A 955 15.64 -43.65 48.81
N SER A 956 15.68 -44.32 49.97
CA SER A 956 16.28 -43.86 51.24
C SER A 956 17.82 -43.95 51.26
N PHE A 957 18.51 -43.07 52.00
CA PHE A 957 19.29 -43.41 53.22
C PHE A 957 20.19 -42.26 53.74
N GLY A 958 20.30 -42.15 55.07
CA GLY A 958 21.59 -41.91 55.77
C GLY A 958 22.12 -40.47 55.99
N ASP A 959 21.72 -39.88 57.11
CA ASP A 959 22.57 -39.28 58.17
C ASP A 959 23.82 -38.39 57.85
N HIS A 960 23.69 -37.13 58.30
CA HIS A 960 24.57 -36.37 59.22
C HIS A 960 26.02 -35.91 58.89
N ASP A 961 26.28 -34.72 59.48
CA ASP A 961 27.54 -34.19 60.04
C ASP A 961 28.70 -33.63 59.17
N ASN A 962 28.82 -32.29 59.22
CA ASN A 962 30.00 -31.51 59.66
C ASN A 962 31.30 -31.52 58.79
N LEU A 963 32.17 -30.49 58.77
CA LEU A 963 32.36 -29.29 59.62
C LEU A 963 33.03 -28.13 58.83
N SER A 964 33.24 -26.96 59.49
CA SER A 964 34.36 -25.99 59.29
C SER A 964 34.19 -24.73 58.41
N THR A 965 33.60 -23.69 59.00
CA THR A 965 33.96 -22.25 58.92
C THR A 965 35.26 -21.97 59.75
N PRO A 966 35.69 -20.74 60.20
CA PRO A 966 35.31 -19.30 60.00
C PRO A 966 36.59 -18.46 59.58
N PRO A 967 36.94 -17.20 60.00
CA PRO A 967 36.25 -16.15 60.80
C PRO A 967 36.41 -14.63 60.47
N GLN A 968 35.34 -13.88 60.81
CA GLN A 968 35.30 -12.55 61.50
C GLN A 968 35.80 -11.27 60.76
N SER A 969 35.35 -10.04 61.12
CA SER A 969 34.82 -9.48 62.40
C SER A 969 33.80 -8.31 62.13
N PHE A 970 33.14 -7.57 63.06
CA PHE A 970 32.89 -7.60 64.53
C PHE A 970 31.80 -6.56 64.95
N LEU A 971 30.97 -6.84 65.98
CA LEU A 971 30.23 -5.90 66.90
C LEU A 971 29.17 -4.92 66.28
N LEU A 972 28.09 -4.40 66.93
CA LEU A 972 27.35 -4.51 68.23
C LEU A 972 25.98 -3.73 68.08
N ALA A 973 24.96 -3.66 68.95
CA ALA A 973 24.62 -4.23 70.27
C ALA A 973 23.08 -4.28 70.56
N GLN A 974 22.61 -5.40 71.15
CA GLN A 974 21.74 -5.54 72.35
C GLN A 974 20.23 -5.13 72.42
N GLU A 975 19.55 -5.85 73.34
CA GLU A 975 18.10 -6.10 73.56
C GLU A 975 17.52 -5.22 74.73
N PRO A 976 16.30 -5.44 75.34
CA PRO A 976 15.24 -6.46 75.13
C PRO A 976 13.74 -6.02 75.23
N ASP A 977 12.86 -7.04 75.22
CA ASP A 977 11.52 -7.17 75.85
C ASP A 977 10.19 -6.67 75.21
N ASN A 978 9.47 -7.65 74.64
CA ASN A 978 8.16 -8.20 75.07
C ASN A 978 6.80 -7.42 75.05
N GLN A 979 5.76 -8.18 74.63
CA GLN A 979 4.34 -8.18 75.04
C GLN A 979 3.30 -7.09 74.63
N THR A 980 2.44 -7.49 73.67
CA THR A 980 0.94 -7.59 73.72
C THR A 980 0.00 -6.36 73.90
N TYR A 981 -1.22 -6.50 73.31
CA TYR A 981 -2.43 -5.63 73.36
C TYR A 981 -2.25 -4.22 72.71
N THR A 982 -3.08 -3.68 71.81
CA THR A 982 -4.53 -3.73 71.48
C THR A 982 -5.48 -2.96 72.41
N ASP A 983 -5.83 -1.75 71.98
CA ASP A 983 -7.12 -1.06 72.18
C ASP A 983 -7.29 -0.05 71.02
N GLY A 984 -8.45 0.51 70.66
CA GLY A 984 -9.73 0.64 71.38
C GLY A 984 -9.99 2.14 71.61
N ALA A 985 -11.00 2.77 71.00
CA ALA A 985 -12.36 2.98 71.54
C ALA A 985 -12.85 4.38 71.02
N LEU A 986 -14.12 4.83 70.97
CA LEU A 986 -15.46 4.21 71.04
C LEU A 986 -16.51 5.20 70.47
N GLY A 987 -17.60 4.72 69.86
CA GLY A 987 -18.92 5.40 69.77
C GLY A 987 -19.01 6.77 69.06
N ASP A 988 -20.17 7.43 68.97
CA ASP A 988 -21.56 6.93 68.97
C ASP A 988 -22.47 7.95 68.19
N ALA A 989 -23.72 7.62 67.89
CA ALA A 989 -24.58 8.34 66.93
C ALA A 989 -25.27 9.63 67.47
N GLY A 990 -25.59 10.59 66.57
CA GLY A 990 -26.23 11.87 66.98
C GLY A 990 -26.87 12.77 65.89
N SER A 991 -28.10 12.44 65.47
CA SER A 991 -29.20 13.37 65.06
C SER A 991 -29.04 14.46 63.96
N LEU A 992 -29.69 14.21 62.81
CA LEU A 992 -30.65 15.09 62.07
C LEU A 992 -30.67 16.64 62.27
N ARG A 993 -30.52 17.38 61.15
CA ARG A 993 -31.50 18.34 60.52
C ARG A 993 -30.86 19.01 59.29
N GLN A 994 -31.31 18.79 58.04
CA GLN A 994 -32.51 19.32 57.36
C GLN A 994 -32.70 20.86 57.39
N ILE A 995 -32.34 21.52 56.28
CA ILE A 995 -33.10 22.60 55.58
C ILE A 995 -32.92 22.37 54.06
N SER A 996 -33.85 22.84 53.21
CA SER A 996 -33.91 22.59 51.75
C SER A 996 -33.86 23.92 50.93
N PRO A 997 -34.17 24.01 49.61
CA PRO A 997 -33.17 24.47 48.63
C PRO A 997 -33.64 25.63 47.71
N LEU A 998 -32.92 25.83 46.58
CA LEU A 998 -33.31 26.56 45.33
C LEU A 998 -33.20 28.11 45.32
N PRO A 999 -33.13 28.78 44.13
CA PRO A 999 -32.73 28.33 42.78
C PRO A 999 -31.86 29.37 41.99
N ILE A 1000 -31.70 29.17 40.65
CA ILE A 1000 -31.32 30.17 39.60
C ILE A 1000 -29.81 30.55 39.57
N GLU A 1001 -29.10 30.72 38.43
CA GLU A 1001 -29.41 30.60 36.98
C GLU A 1001 -28.28 29.86 36.24
N ASN A 1002 -28.49 29.47 34.96
CA ASN A 1002 -27.45 28.83 34.15
C ASN A 1002 -27.54 29.25 32.67
N ASN A 1003 -26.49 29.89 32.12
CA ASN A 1003 -26.49 30.29 30.70
C ASN A 1003 -25.09 30.63 30.13
N SER A 1004 -24.45 29.71 29.40
CA SER A 1004 -23.59 30.03 28.24
C SER A 1004 -23.30 28.75 27.42
N SER A 1005 -23.19 28.89 26.09
CA SER A 1005 -23.12 27.78 25.14
C SER A 1005 -21.72 27.19 24.98
N MET A 1006 -21.61 25.86 25.05
CA MET A 1006 -20.38 25.09 24.79
C MET A 1006 -20.39 24.48 23.38
N PHE A 1007 -19.33 24.71 22.60
CA PHE A 1007 -19.11 24.02 21.31
C PHE A 1007 -18.31 22.71 21.50
N PRO A 1008 -18.48 21.66 20.66
CA PRO A 1008 -17.84 20.35 20.86
C PRO A 1008 -16.32 20.32 20.64
N SER A 1009 -15.65 19.32 21.23
CA SER A 1009 -14.22 19.03 21.03
C SER A 1009 -13.89 18.68 19.57
N ILE A 1010 -12.71 19.10 19.10
CA ILE A 1010 -12.22 18.86 17.73
C ILE A 1010 -11.70 17.43 17.51
N GLU A 1011 -11.57 16.62 18.57
CA GLU A 1011 -11.06 15.25 18.53
C GLU A 1011 -11.85 14.33 17.57
N GLY A 1012 -13.14 14.63 17.33
CA GLY A 1012 -13.97 13.92 16.35
C GLY A 1012 -13.55 14.08 14.89
N TYR A 1013 -12.80 15.13 14.52
CA TYR A 1013 -12.41 15.40 13.13
C TYR A 1013 -11.15 14.64 12.68
N PHE A 1014 -10.24 14.28 13.60
CA PHE A 1014 -9.01 13.54 13.28
C PHE A 1014 -9.08 12.03 13.52
N LEU A 1015 -10.11 11.55 14.24
CA LEU A 1015 -10.30 10.12 14.56
C LEU A 1015 -11.66 9.55 14.11
N GLY A 1016 -12.48 10.33 13.41
CA GLY A 1016 -13.72 9.86 12.76
C GLY A 1016 -13.47 8.97 11.54
N SER A 1017 -14.26 7.90 11.40
CA SER A 1017 -14.02 6.79 10.46
C SER A 1017 -14.02 7.17 8.96
N PHE A 1018 -12.83 7.22 8.34
CA PHE A 1018 -12.65 7.18 6.88
C PHE A 1018 -12.28 5.76 6.37
N MET A 1019 -13.06 4.75 6.80
CA MET A 1019 -13.02 3.35 6.35
C MET A 1019 -14.44 2.75 6.40
N PRO A 1020 -14.97 2.15 5.31
CA PRO A 1020 -16.29 1.52 5.33
C PRO A 1020 -16.27 0.04 5.74
N GLY A 1021 -17.13 -0.32 6.70
CA GLY A 1021 -17.43 -1.70 7.14
C GLY A 1021 -16.58 -2.20 8.31
N ILE A 1022 -17.09 -2.94 9.31
CA ILE A 1022 -18.45 -3.46 9.62
C ILE A 1022 -18.55 -3.40 11.17
N ALA A 1023 -19.65 -3.00 11.83
CA ALA A 1023 -20.86 -3.82 12.02
C ALA A 1023 -22.09 -3.03 12.54
N ASP A 1024 -23.28 -3.56 12.24
CA ASP A 1024 -24.55 -3.28 12.91
C ASP A 1024 -24.68 -4.02 14.25
N PHE A 1025 -25.49 -3.48 15.17
CA PHE A 1025 -26.52 -4.23 15.91
C PHE A 1025 -27.55 -3.29 16.58
N SER A 1026 -28.65 -3.03 15.87
CA SER A 1026 -30.06 -2.91 16.33
C SER A 1026 -30.35 -2.75 17.85
N THR A 1027 -31.23 -1.86 18.37
CA THR A 1027 -32.65 -1.58 18.01
C THR A 1027 -33.08 -0.14 18.52
N PRO A 1028 -34.35 0.29 18.75
CA PRO A 1028 -34.95 1.35 17.90
C PRO A 1028 -35.69 2.53 18.64
N ASN A 1029 -36.32 3.39 17.82
CA ASN A 1029 -37.34 4.42 18.13
C ASN A 1029 -36.88 5.76 18.74
N PHE A 1030 -37.81 6.74 18.66
CA PHE A 1030 -37.66 8.20 18.79
C PHE A 1030 -36.93 8.84 17.58
N ASP A 1031 -37.49 9.82 16.84
CA ASP A 1031 -38.74 10.56 17.07
C ASP A 1031 -39.61 10.81 15.82
N GLU A 1032 -40.89 11.06 16.10
CA GLU A 1032 -41.92 11.60 15.18
C GLU A 1032 -42.06 13.12 15.40
N TYR A 1033 -42.82 13.83 14.55
CA TYR A 1033 -43.02 15.30 14.58
C TYR A 1033 -41.74 16.12 14.22
N LEU A 1034 -41.78 17.26 13.50
CA LEU A 1034 -42.89 18.13 13.05
C LEU A 1034 -42.78 18.46 11.55
N ALA A 1035 -43.91 18.50 10.83
CA ALA A 1035 -44.00 19.08 9.48
C ALA A 1035 -45.41 19.61 9.15
N GLN A 1036 -45.65 20.89 9.42
CA GLN A 1036 -46.83 21.70 9.01
C GLN A 1036 -46.32 23.14 8.75
N GLU A 1037 -46.85 23.97 7.83
CA GLU A 1037 -47.92 23.79 6.83
C GLU A 1037 -47.87 24.91 5.75
N TYR A 1038 -48.29 24.59 4.51
CA TYR A 1038 -48.86 25.51 3.47
C TYR A 1038 -48.04 26.75 2.99
N PRO A 1039 -48.52 27.54 1.99
CA PRO A 1039 -48.79 27.08 0.62
C PRO A 1039 -48.22 27.98 -0.53
N SER A 1040 -48.45 27.52 -1.76
CA SER A 1040 -48.16 28.15 -3.06
C SER A 1040 -48.87 29.48 -3.38
N MET A 1041 -48.33 30.25 -4.33
CA MET A 1041 -49.13 31.03 -5.29
C MET A 1041 -48.56 31.00 -6.72
N ASN A 1042 -49.47 31.11 -7.70
CA ASN A 1042 -49.16 31.24 -9.14
C ASN A 1042 -49.01 32.72 -9.56
N GLY A 1043 -48.30 32.97 -10.65
CA GLY A 1043 -48.30 34.28 -11.32
C GLY A 1043 -47.86 34.16 -12.78
N ALA A 1044 -48.76 34.45 -13.71
CA ALA A 1044 -48.48 34.48 -15.15
C ALA A 1044 -48.69 35.89 -15.71
N GLY A 1045 -47.88 36.29 -16.68
CA GLY A 1045 -47.99 37.57 -17.37
C GLY A 1045 -46.77 37.83 -18.25
N GLY A 1046 -47.00 38.10 -19.53
CA GLY A 1046 -45.97 38.54 -20.47
C GLY A 1046 -46.44 39.80 -21.20
N LEU A 1047 -45.55 40.42 -21.97
CA LEU A 1047 -45.91 41.50 -22.89
C LEU A 1047 -44.99 41.53 -24.11
N GLN A 1048 -45.55 41.94 -25.25
CA GLN A 1048 -44.82 42.43 -26.44
C GLN A 1048 -44.54 43.95 -26.23
N SER A 1049 -43.86 44.72 -27.07
CA SER A 1049 -43.31 44.57 -28.44
C SER A 1049 -42.09 45.52 -28.57
N TRP A 1050 -41.51 45.67 -29.77
CA TRP A 1050 -41.24 46.96 -30.47
C TRP A 1050 -40.32 46.75 -31.69
N ASP A 1051 -40.76 47.23 -32.85
CA ASP A 1051 -40.02 47.33 -34.13
C ASP A 1051 -39.20 48.65 -34.19
N LEU A 1052 -38.35 49.02 -35.18
CA LEU A 1052 -37.80 48.42 -36.42
C LEU A 1052 -36.22 48.48 -36.33
N VAL A 1053 -35.35 48.16 -37.30
CA VAL A 1053 -35.09 48.75 -38.65
C VAL A 1053 -34.06 47.88 -39.40
N ASP A 1054 -34.23 47.72 -40.72
CA ASP A 1054 -33.23 47.18 -41.68
C ASP A 1054 -32.46 48.34 -42.34
N PRO A 1055 -31.14 48.20 -42.61
CA PRO A 1055 -30.78 47.97 -44.02
C PRO A 1055 -29.59 47.04 -44.28
N ASN A 1056 -29.65 46.36 -45.43
CA ASN A 1056 -28.53 45.78 -46.19
C ASN A 1056 -27.59 46.86 -46.80
N VAL A 1057 -26.65 46.42 -47.65
CA VAL A 1057 -25.68 47.20 -48.48
C VAL A 1057 -24.34 47.46 -47.75
N ASP A 1058 -23.15 47.13 -48.27
CA ASP A 1058 -22.78 46.56 -49.59
C ASP A 1058 -21.62 45.52 -49.52
N SER A 1059 -21.18 45.08 -50.70
CA SER A 1059 -20.26 43.98 -51.00
C SER A 1059 -18.86 44.45 -51.44
N HIS A 1060 -18.05 43.49 -51.94
CA HIS A 1060 -16.64 43.58 -52.39
C HIS A 1060 -15.55 43.53 -51.30
N ASN A 1061 -14.42 42.84 -51.48
CA ASN A 1061 -13.95 42.08 -52.66
C ASN A 1061 -13.17 40.81 -52.28
N LEU A 1062 -13.07 39.87 -53.22
CA LEU A 1062 -12.17 38.72 -53.18
C LEU A 1062 -10.78 39.09 -53.72
N ASP A 1063 -9.74 38.40 -53.26
CA ASP A 1063 -8.78 37.68 -54.12
C ASP A 1063 -7.80 36.82 -53.30
N LEU A 1064 -7.37 35.70 -53.89
CA LEU A 1064 -6.46 34.64 -53.38
C LEU A 1064 -7.00 33.72 -52.25
#